data_AF-A0A2M7ZLB7-F1
#
_entry.id   AF-A0A2M7ZLB7-F1
#
_cell.length_a   1.000
_cell.length_b   1.000
_cell.length_c   1.000
_cell.angle_alpha   90.00
_cell.angle_beta   90.00
_cell.angle_gamma   90.00
#
_symmetry.space_group_name_H-M   'P 1'
#
loop_
_entity.id
_entity.type
_entity.pdbx_description
1 polymer ?
#
loop_
_entity_poly.entity_id
_entity_poly.type
_entity_poly.pdbx_seq_one_letter_code
_entity_poly.pdbx_strand_id
1 'polypeptide(L)'
;MINKLKEILYNNFLTLISLVLILLLNIALLFFPLTNVFGFEFAFVNAILISFLSGINSISYFKKQINKNNFYFLYSGILFLIIPLIITLTNSLFGYCCSLIDGILFYIVITLPSYIIGITIGLISFSISKKISYLIFLILYILILFIPIIEFYFNPQIYFFNPIFGYFPGTIYDEGISISIKLIIYRSLNIIFFLSVFIFLNNTKVKQSKKTKLFLLITLIVSISFLFLSSLFGFSTTKNGLLNHLNKRIETHHFIIHFPSNLNDKDIKKISLYHEYYYSKLTNFFSLRLNNKIDSFVFQNNIEKGSLFGSANADVAKPWLNQIYTTIESYNTSLEHEIAHIFSASFGTTIFKVADGINPAMIEGIAVAASPHYDDISIDYMAALAYKNGYQIKLDKLFFAGNFFTQNSSISYIYSGSFIKYLVKNYGISRFKKFYSNSDFKKIYNIDFNEIEEKYFKYLDSYETVIDSSKAKYYFGKQTLFTKICPRYISSSLKEASNLFYSKNYVQALKIYSDILQKTNNYFALMGYANTSLELKNIYNALNKVESNLKDYENTSYYYNIQLELGDLYSLSDNEIKADSLYNIIILENPNNWLVYLSKLRLYLSNQSNYLNNYLANQPKEKFNQLLKIIDKNNIEILLPSLIKLANITDCNYRFFLSKINSSLPSDNINNSMLLNYLAMFMLDNFDFINAKKIIDQAIVLNKNKYNTALLSYNLEKIEWMRVHFNSF
;
A
#
# COMPACT_ATOMS: atom_id res chain seq x y z
N MET A 1 42.16 16.56 -22.23
CA MET A 1 40.72 16.56 -21.86
C MET A 1 40.06 17.92 -22.13
N ILE A 2 40.65 19.02 -21.66
CA ILE A 2 40.12 20.40 -21.78
C ILE A 2 39.86 20.84 -23.24
N ASN A 3 40.77 20.58 -24.17
CA ASN A 3 40.58 20.96 -25.58
C ASN A 3 39.40 20.23 -26.25
N LYS A 4 39.18 18.94 -25.92
CA LYS A 4 38.03 18.16 -26.42
C LYS A 4 36.70 18.60 -25.80
N LEU A 5 36.71 19.05 -24.53
CA LEU A 5 35.53 19.63 -23.87
C LEU A 5 35.12 20.97 -24.51
N LYS A 6 36.10 21.84 -24.83
CA LYS A 6 35.84 23.07 -25.59
C LYS A 6 35.25 22.75 -26.96
N GLU A 7 35.78 21.77 -27.66
CA GLU A 7 35.28 21.35 -28.98
C GLU A 7 33.81 20.87 -28.92
N ILE A 8 33.41 20.15 -27.88
CA ILE A 8 32.02 19.69 -27.67
C ILE A 8 31.07 20.85 -27.36
N LEU A 9 31.49 21.76 -26.47
CA LEU A 9 30.67 22.90 -26.03
C LEU A 9 30.45 23.93 -27.14
N TYR A 10 31.48 24.17 -27.98
CA TYR A 10 31.43 25.22 -29.00
C TYR A 10 30.93 24.72 -30.38
N ASN A 11 31.07 23.43 -30.73
CA ASN A 11 30.63 22.95 -32.05
C ASN A 11 29.15 22.53 -32.12
N ASN A 12 28.49 22.28 -30.98
CA ASN A 12 27.09 21.87 -30.97
C ASN A 12 26.24 22.64 -29.94
N PHE A 13 25.70 23.78 -30.37
CA PHE A 13 24.79 24.63 -29.60
C PHE A 13 23.66 23.87 -28.87
N LEU A 14 23.13 22.81 -29.50
CA LEU A 14 22.08 21.99 -28.89
C LEU A 14 22.54 21.25 -27.63
N THR A 15 23.81 20.83 -27.62
CA THR A 15 24.42 20.14 -26.48
C THR A 15 24.63 21.11 -25.32
N LEU A 16 25.03 22.35 -25.60
CA LEU A 16 25.09 23.41 -24.58
C LEU A 16 23.71 23.66 -23.96
N ILE A 17 22.66 23.83 -24.78
CA ILE A 17 21.28 23.99 -24.30
C ILE A 17 20.87 22.80 -23.42
N SER A 18 21.14 21.56 -23.86
CA SER A 18 20.81 20.37 -23.08
C SER A 18 21.52 20.35 -21.72
N LEU A 19 22.80 20.73 -21.65
CA LEU A 19 23.54 20.81 -20.39
C LEU A 19 22.95 21.87 -19.45
N VAL A 20 22.56 23.04 -19.99
CA VAL A 20 21.90 24.10 -19.21
C VAL A 20 20.52 23.64 -18.71
N LEU A 21 19.74 22.95 -19.54
CA LEU A 21 18.46 22.37 -19.12
C LEU A 21 18.63 21.32 -18.02
N ILE A 22 19.64 20.44 -18.14
CA ILE A 22 19.97 19.46 -17.11
C ILE A 22 20.31 20.17 -15.80
N LEU A 23 21.13 21.22 -15.84
CA LEU A 23 21.49 22.02 -14.66
C LEU A 23 20.26 22.66 -14.01
N LEU A 24 19.46 23.41 -14.78
CA LEU A 24 18.28 24.14 -14.27
C LEU A 24 17.21 23.20 -13.71
N LEU A 25 16.90 22.11 -14.42
CA LEU A 25 15.90 21.14 -13.97
C LEU A 25 16.38 20.42 -12.71
N ASN A 26 17.65 20.03 -12.62
CA ASN A 26 18.16 19.38 -11.40
C ASN A 26 18.20 20.32 -10.20
N ILE A 27 18.44 21.61 -10.39
CA ILE A 27 18.28 22.61 -9.32
C ILE A 27 16.80 22.69 -8.91
N ALA A 28 15.86 22.71 -9.86
CA ALA A 28 14.43 22.71 -9.56
C ALA A 28 13.99 21.45 -8.78
N LEU A 29 14.53 20.27 -9.11
CA LEU A 29 14.23 19.00 -8.43
C LEU A 29 14.59 19.02 -6.92
N LEU A 30 15.51 19.88 -6.49
CA LEU A 30 15.85 20.04 -5.08
C LEU A 30 14.72 20.65 -4.24
N PHE A 31 13.73 21.30 -4.88
CA PHE A 31 12.61 21.94 -4.20
C PHE A 31 11.35 21.06 -4.14
N PHE A 32 11.36 19.90 -4.82
CA PHE A 32 10.22 18.98 -4.80
C PHE A 32 10.45 17.83 -3.83
N PRO A 33 9.42 17.40 -3.06
CA PRO A 33 9.51 16.25 -2.19
C PRO A 33 9.95 14.98 -2.94
N LEU A 34 10.68 14.10 -2.26
CA LEU A 34 11.25 12.83 -2.77
C LEU A 34 12.39 13.00 -3.78
N THR A 35 12.34 13.98 -4.69
CA THR A 35 13.43 14.26 -5.65
C THR A 35 14.55 15.12 -5.07
N ASN A 36 14.29 15.80 -3.95
CA ASN A 36 15.29 16.56 -3.21
C ASN A 36 16.34 15.69 -2.50
N VAL A 37 16.08 14.38 -2.38
CA VAL A 37 17.00 13.40 -1.82
C VAL A 37 17.66 12.60 -2.95
N PHE A 38 18.95 12.29 -2.79
CA PHE A 38 19.64 11.40 -3.72
C PHE A 38 19.15 9.96 -3.57
N GLY A 39 18.18 9.56 -4.40
CA GLY A 39 17.52 8.26 -4.32
C GLY A 39 16.84 7.84 -5.63
N PHE A 40 15.87 6.93 -5.52
CA PHE A 40 15.16 6.34 -6.65
C PHE A 40 14.46 7.39 -7.52
N GLU A 41 13.66 8.28 -6.93
CA GLU A 41 12.87 9.28 -7.66
C GLU A 41 13.77 10.27 -8.43
N PHE A 42 14.89 10.70 -7.82
CA PHE A 42 15.90 11.53 -8.48
C PHE A 42 16.53 10.81 -9.69
N ALA A 43 16.90 9.54 -9.52
CA ALA A 43 17.47 8.72 -10.61
C ALA A 43 16.45 8.46 -11.73
N PHE A 44 15.18 8.22 -11.36
CA PHE A 44 14.07 7.99 -12.28
C PHE A 44 13.79 9.21 -13.17
N VAL A 45 13.65 10.40 -12.58
CA VAL A 45 13.40 11.63 -13.35
C VAL A 45 14.59 11.94 -14.26
N ASN A 46 15.82 11.80 -13.77
CA ASN A 46 17.01 12.00 -14.59
C ASN A 46 17.14 10.96 -15.71
N ALA A 47 16.69 9.72 -15.52
CA ALA A 47 16.70 8.71 -16.58
C ALA A 47 15.82 9.12 -17.78
N ILE A 48 14.64 9.69 -17.52
CA ILE A 48 13.75 10.24 -18.56
C ILE A 48 14.43 11.45 -19.22
N LEU A 49 14.86 12.44 -18.43
CA LEU A 49 15.46 13.66 -18.94
C LEU A 49 16.71 13.41 -19.80
N ILE A 50 17.64 12.61 -19.30
CA ILE A 50 18.92 12.34 -19.95
C ILE A 50 18.75 11.52 -21.21
N SER A 51 17.89 10.49 -21.20
CA SER A 51 17.61 9.70 -22.41
C SER A 51 16.98 10.53 -23.52
N PHE A 52 16.06 11.44 -23.18
CA PHE A 52 15.44 12.33 -24.16
C PHE A 52 16.48 13.27 -24.78
N LEU A 53 17.22 14.00 -23.94
CA LEU A 53 18.21 14.97 -24.40
C LEU A 53 19.38 14.32 -25.13
N SER A 54 19.84 13.14 -24.70
CA SER A 54 20.94 12.43 -25.38
C SER A 54 20.53 11.94 -26.77
N GLY A 55 19.27 11.52 -26.94
CA GLY A 55 18.72 11.14 -28.24
C GLY A 55 18.62 12.31 -29.22
N ILE A 56 18.14 13.47 -28.78
CA ILE A 56 18.10 14.68 -29.62
C ILE A 56 19.52 15.11 -30.01
N ASN A 57 20.47 15.09 -29.07
CA ASN A 57 21.86 15.44 -29.35
C ASN A 57 22.55 14.47 -30.31
N SER A 58 22.24 13.17 -30.20
CA SER A 58 22.69 12.16 -31.14
C SER A 58 22.28 12.49 -32.57
N ILE A 59 21.01 12.85 -32.80
CA ILE A 59 20.52 13.24 -34.13
C ILE A 59 21.23 14.50 -34.65
N SER A 60 21.40 15.51 -33.80
CA SER A 60 22.10 16.76 -34.18
C SER A 60 23.54 16.49 -34.61
N TYR A 61 24.25 15.66 -33.84
CA TYR A 61 25.63 15.27 -34.13
C TYR A 61 25.75 14.58 -35.49
N PHE A 62 24.91 13.58 -35.76
CA PHE A 62 24.95 12.85 -37.03
C PHE A 62 24.48 13.68 -38.23
N LYS A 63 23.61 14.68 -38.04
CA LYS A 63 23.23 15.63 -39.10
C LYS A 63 24.36 16.58 -39.49
N LYS A 64 25.10 17.11 -38.52
CA LYS A 64 26.16 18.10 -38.75
C LYS A 64 27.46 17.51 -39.32
N GLN A 65 27.56 16.19 -39.46
CA GLN A 65 28.76 15.48 -39.95
C GLN A 65 30.05 15.88 -39.21
N ILE A 66 29.96 16.31 -37.95
CA ILE A 66 31.13 16.63 -37.12
C ILE A 66 32.00 15.37 -37.05
N ASN A 67 33.31 15.53 -37.22
CA ASN A 67 34.35 14.49 -37.21
C ASN A 67 33.91 13.19 -36.51
N LYS A 68 34.04 12.03 -37.20
CA LYS A 68 33.60 10.69 -36.75
C LYS A 68 34.40 10.15 -35.55
N ASN A 69 34.51 10.95 -34.51
CA ASN A 69 35.24 10.61 -33.33
C ASN A 69 34.26 10.00 -32.32
N ASN A 70 34.33 8.68 -32.14
CA ASN A 70 33.47 7.95 -31.21
C ASN A 70 33.56 8.49 -29.77
N PHE A 71 34.63 9.25 -29.46
CA PHE A 71 34.80 9.92 -28.18
C PHE A 71 33.80 11.05 -27.88
N TYR A 72 33.08 11.59 -28.87
CA TYR A 72 32.07 12.64 -28.62
C TYR A 72 30.99 12.14 -27.64
N PHE A 73 30.42 10.96 -27.88
CA PHE A 73 29.36 10.37 -27.05
C PHE A 73 29.85 10.00 -25.65
N LEU A 74 31.13 9.66 -25.51
CA LEU A 74 31.76 9.41 -24.21
C LEU A 74 31.85 10.70 -23.39
N TYR A 75 32.45 11.76 -23.95
CA TYR A 75 32.65 13.01 -23.21
C TYR A 75 31.35 13.78 -22.94
N SER A 76 30.42 13.81 -23.90
CA SER A 76 29.09 14.38 -23.65
C SER A 76 28.32 13.58 -22.60
N GLY A 77 28.46 12.24 -22.60
CA GLY A 77 27.84 11.39 -21.59
C GLY A 77 28.35 11.64 -20.19
N ILE A 78 29.66 11.81 -20.05
CA ILE A 78 30.29 12.21 -18.78
C ILE A 78 29.64 13.50 -18.26
N LEU A 79 29.49 14.53 -19.10
CA LEU A 79 28.85 15.78 -18.68
C LEU A 79 27.37 15.61 -18.30
N PHE A 80 26.61 14.86 -19.11
CA PHE A 80 25.18 14.63 -18.87
C PHE A 80 24.93 13.90 -17.54
N LEU A 81 25.83 12.99 -17.18
CA LEU A 81 25.69 12.16 -15.98
C LEU A 81 26.35 12.78 -14.75
N ILE A 82 27.44 13.55 -14.89
CA ILE A 82 28.13 14.17 -13.76
C ILE A 82 27.40 15.42 -13.24
N ILE A 83 26.80 16.24 -14.12
CA ILE A 83 26.15 17.48 -13.67
C ILE A 83 25.02 17.20 -12.64
N PRO A 84 24.04 16.32 -12.90
CA PRO A 84 23.02 15.97 -11.89
C PRO A 84 23.64 15.40 -10.61
N LEU A 85 24.68 14.56 -10.76
CA LEU A 85 25.34 13.90 -9.66
C LEU A 85 26.07 14.91 -8.74
N ILE A 86 26.73 15.93 -9.31
CA ILE A 86 27.33 17.01 -8.52
C ILE A 86 26.24 17.77 -7.76
N ILE A 87 25.15 18.16 -8.41
CA ILE A 87 24.06 18.94 -7.80
C ILE A 87 23.43 18.20 -6.61
N THR A 88 23.15 16.90 -6.77
CA THR A 88 22.52 16.12 -5.70
C THR A 88 23.50 15.79 -4.58
N LEU A 89 24.78 15.56 -4.88
CA LEU A 89 25.81 15.33 -3.86
C LEU A 89 26.09 16.61 -3.06
N THR A 90 26.17 17.78 -3.70
CA THR A 90 26.31 19.04 -2.96
C THR A 90 25.10 19.28 -2.08
N ASN A 91 23.88 19.06 -2.57
CA ASN A 91 22.68 19.16 -1.73
C ASN A 91 22.70 18.16 -0.56
N SER A 92 23.18 16.93 -0.79
CA SER A 92 23.28 15.90 0.25
C SER A 92 24.33 16.22 1.31
N LEU A 93 25.35 17.04 1.02
CA LEU A 93 26.31 17.53 2.00
C LEU A 93 25.69 18.57 2.95
N PHE A 94 24.73 19.36 2.46
CA PHE A 94 24.07 20.42 3.24
C PHE A 94 22.69 20.02 3.79
N GLY A 95 22.11 18.93 3.29
CA GLY A 95 20.78 18.43 3.65
C GLY A 95 20.80 17.07 4.37
N TYR A 96 19.63 16.43 4.48
CA TYR A 96 19.49 15.13 5.13
C TYR A 96 20.05 13.99 4.26
N CYS A 97 21.01 13.25 4.81
CA CYS A 97 21.65 12.12 4.12
C CYS A 97 20.86 10.82 4.36
N CYS A 98 19.98 10.46 3.41
CA CYS A 98 19.13 9.27 3.52
C CYS A 98 19.92 7.96 3.30
N SER A 99 20.75 7.87 2.26
CA SER A 99 21.80 6.86 2.06
C SER A 99 22.48 7.17 0.73
N LEU A 100 23.76 7.59 0.76
CA LEU A 100 24.51 7.89 -0.47
C LEU A 100 24.73 6.64 -1.33
N ILE A 101 24.92 5.48 -0.70
CA ILE A 101 25.17 4.22 -1.40
C ILE A 101 23.95 3.84 -2.24
N ASP A 102 22.75 3.91 -1.67
CA ASP A 102 21.53 3.59 -2.39
C ASP A 102 21.29 4.56 -3.55
N GLY A 103 21.53 5.86 -3.32
CA GLY A 103 21.47 6.87 -4.39
C GLY A 103 22.42 6.57 -5.55
N ILE A 104 23.69 6.22 -5.26
CA ILE A 104 24.68 5.84 -6.27
C ILE A 104 24.22 4.59 -7.03
N LEU A 105 23.78 3.55 -6.32
CA LEU A 105 23.35 2.31 -6.95
C LEU A 105 22.13 2.55 -7.85
N PHE A 106 21.14 3.33 -7.41
CA PHE A 106 19.99 3.69 -8.25
C PHE A 106 20.43 4.48 -9.47
N TYR A 107 21.33 5.45 -9.32
CA TYR A 107 21.82 6.24 -10.43
C TYR A 107 22.57 5.40 -11.47
N ILE A 108 23.40 4.44 -11.02
CA ILE A 108 24.14 3.51 -11.88
C ILE A 108 23.19 2.53 -12.58
N VAL A 109 22.18 2.01 -11.89
CA VAL A 109 21.28 1.00 -12.46
C VAL A 109 20.17 1.63 -13.31
N ILE A 110 19.74 2.85 -12.99
CA ILE A 110 18.60 3.51 -13.65
C ILE A 110 19.09 4.59 -14.63
N THR A 111 19.82 5.59 -14.17
CA THR A 111 20.12 6.79 -14.98
C THR A 111 21.21 6.54 -16.02
N LEU A 112 22.29 5.84 -15.65
CA LEU A 112 23.43 5.59 -16.54
C LEU A 112 23.03 4.80 -17.82
N PRO A 113 22.28 3.68 -17.75
CA PRO A 113 21.83 2.95 -18.94
C PRO A 113 20.97 3.81 -19.86
N SER A 114 20.14 4.69 -19.30
CA SER A 114 19.20 5.53 -20.05
C SER A 114 19.90 6.51 -20.99
N TYR A 115 21.11 6.96 -20.66
CA TYR A 115 21.93 7.76 -21.57
C TYR A 115 22.23 7.02 -22.88
N ILE A 116 22.71 5.77 -22.78
CA ILE A 116 23.05 4.91 -23.93
C ILE A 116 21.80 4.65 -24.76
N ILE A 117 20.69 4.30 -24.08
CA ILE A 117 19.40 4.02 -24.71
C ILE A 117 18.94 5.23 -25.54
N GLY A 118 18.99 6.43 -24.96
CA GLY A 118 18.62 7.67 -25.65
C GLY A 118 19.43 7.92 -26.92
N ILE A 119 20.77 7.83 -26.85
CA ILE A 119 21.63 8.00 -28.02
C ILE A 119 21.28 7.00 -29.12
N THR A 120 21.07 5.74 -28.75
CA THR A 120 20.76 4.65 -29.69
C THR A 120 19.40 4.88 -30.35
N ILE A 121 18.36 5.31 -29.62
CA ILE A 121 17.06 5.64 -30.22
C ILE A 121 17.20 6.81 -31.19
N GLY A 122 18.00 7.83 -30.85
CA GLY A 122 18.34 8.92 -31.77
C GLY A 122 19.03 8.43 -33.05
N LEU A 123 19.96 7.49 -32.91
CA LEU A 123 20.69 6.89 -34.03
C LEU A 123 19.81 6.00 -34.91
N ILE A 124 18.93 5.20 -34.32
CA ILE A 124 17.89 4.43 -35.03
C ILE A 124 17.03 5.38 -35.86
N SER A 125 16.54 6.45 -35.23
CA SER A 125 15.65 7.43 -35.88
C SER A 125 16.32 8.12 -37.07
N PHE A 126 17.59 8.49 -36.92
CA PHE A 126 18.40 9.04 -38.01
C PHE A 126 18.69 8.02 -39.12
N SER A 127 18.88 6.74 -38.76
CA SER A 127 19.10 5.65 -39.72
C SER A 127 17.85 5.34 -40.55
N ILE A 128 16.65 5.44 -39.97
CA ILE A 128 15.38 5.29 -40.68
C ILE A 128 15.20 6.43 -41.69
N SER A 129 15.29 7.69 -41.24
CA SER A 129 15.20 8.84 -42.13
C SER A 129 15.99 10.03 -41.61
N LYS A 130 16.93 10.53 -42.44
CA LYS A 130 17.72 11.72 -42.10
C LYS A 130 16.84 12.98 -41.99
N LYS A 131 15.85 13.12 -42.88
CA LYS A 131 14.99 14.33 -43.02
C LYS A 131 14.09 14.51 -41.79
N ILE A 132 13.31 13.48 -41.45
CA ILE A 132 12.30 13.51 -40.38
C ILE A 132 12.74 12.80 -39.09
N SER A 133 14.05 12.63 -38.89
CA SER A 133 14.65 11.92 -37.75
C SER A 133 14.14 12.36 -36.37
N TYR A 134 13.94 13.67 -36.15
CA TYR A 134 13.40 14.17 -34.87
C TYR A 134 11.96 13.72 -34.62
N LEU A 135 11.12 13.68 -35.67
CA LEU A 135 9.74 13.20 -35.56
C LEU A 135 9.70 11.70 -35.28
N ILE A 136 10.52 10.91 -35.98
CA ILE A 136 10.65 9.47 -35.74
C ILE A 136 11.12 9.20 -34.31
N PHE A 137 12.11 9.97 -33.83
CA PHE A 137 12.59 9.88 -32.46
C PHE A 137 11.49 10.14 -31.45
N LEU A 138 10.73 11.22 -31.64
CA LEU A 138 9.62 11.56 -30.75
C LEU A 138 8.58 10.42 -30.70
N ILE A 139 8.20 9.87 -31.85
CA ILE A 139 7.25 8.76 -31.94
C ILE A 139 7.80 7.52 -31.22
N LEU A 140 9.03 7.09 -31.52
CA LEU A 140 9.63 5.91 -30.87
C LEU A 140 9.80 6.11 -29.36
N TYR A 141 10.22 7.30 -28.93
CA TYR A 141 10.40 7.63 -27.52
C TYR A 141 9.07 7.57 -26.76
N ILE A 142 8.01 8.17 -27.33
CA ILE A 142 6.66 8.10 -26.76
C ILE A 142 6.17 6.65 -26.73
N LEU A 143 6.31 5.88 -27.80
CA LEU A 143 5.89 4.48 -27.81
C LEU A 143 6.56 3.66 -26.70
N ILE A 144 7.87 3.82 -26.50
CA ILE A 144 8.60 3.12 -25.43
C ILE A 144 8.13 3.60 -24.05
N LEU A 145 7.93 4.90 -23.86
CA LEU A 145 7.49 5.46 -22.59
C LEU A 145 6.07 4.99 -22.20
N PHE A 146 5.21 4.73 -23.18
CA PHE A 146 3.81 4.32 -22.99
C PHE A 146 3.59 2.80 -22.86
N ILE A 147 4.61 1.95 -23.06
CA ILE A 147 4.53 0.50 -22.82
C ILE A 147 3.87 0.15 -21.46
N PRO A 148 4.26 0.78 -20.33
CA PRO A 148 3.67 0.53 -19.02
C PRO A 148 2.17 0.79 -18.95
N ILE A 149 1.66 1.78 -19.70
CA ILE A 149 0.23 2.11 -19.70
C ILE A 149 -0.55 1.02 -20.43
N ILE A 150 0.00 0.49 -21.51
CA ILE A 150 -0.58 -0.65 -22.23
C ILE A 150 -0.58 -1.89 -21.32
N GLU A 151 0.55 -2.19 -20.68
CA GLU A 151 0.63 -3.30 -19.72
C GLU A 151 -0.33 -3.11 -18.54
N PHE A 152 -0.42 -1.91 -17.96
CA PHE A 152 -1.37 -1.62 -16.88
C PHE A 152 -2.81 -1.85 -17.32
N TYR A 153 -3.15 -1.49 -18.56
CA TYR A 153 -4.51 -1.63 -19.05
C TYR A 153 -4.89 -3.11 -19.27
N PHE A 154 -4.00 -3.92 -19.85
CA PHE A 154 -4.32 -5.29 -20.28
C PHE A 154 -3.89 -6.39 -19.30
N ASN A 155 -2.82 -6.18 -18.53
CA ASN A 155 -2.27 -7.19 -17.62
C ASN A 155 -2.70 -6.92 -16.18
N PRO A 156 -2.70 -7.95 -15.31
CA PRO A 156 -2.93 -7.77 -13.88
C PRO A 156 -1.98 -6.77 -13.22
N GLN A 157 -0.69 -6.87 -13.50
CA GLN A 157 0.35 -6.15 -12.78
C GLN A 157 0.12 -4.64 -12.66
N ILE A 158 0.73 -4.06 -11.63
CA ILE A 158 0.85 -2.62 -11.43
C ILE A 158 2.31 -2.16 -11.24
N TYR A 159 3.27 -3.09 -11.20
CA TYR A 159 4.68 -2.77 -11.37
C TYR A 159 5.04 -2.80 -12.87
N PHE A 160 6.05 -2.03 -13.29
CA PHE A 160 6.45 -1.98 -14.70
C PHE A 160 7.96 -1.89 -14.87
N PHE A 161 8.48 -2.60 -15.88
CA PHE A 161 9.84 -2.42 -16.34
C PHE A 161 9.83 -1.63 -17.65
N ASN A 162 10.76 -0.68 -17.80
CA ASN A 162 10.82 0.16 -18.99
C ASN A 162 12.26 0.47 -19.39
N PRO A 163 12.62 0.47 -20.69
CA PRO A 163 13.97 0.82 -21.11
C PRO A 163 14.38 2.25 -20.70
N ILE A 164 13.46 3.21 -20.72
CA ILE A 164 13.76 4.62 -20.45
C ILE A 164 14.02 4.86 -18.96
N PHE A 165 13.11 4.47 -18.07
CA PHE A 165 13.21 4.78 -16.63
C PHE A 165 13.51 3.57 -15.74
N GLY A 166 13.53 2.36 -16.32
CA GLY A 166 14.00 1.13 -15.66
C GLY A 166 12.90 0.37 -14.97
N TYR A 167 12.37 0.95 -13.92
CA TYR A 167 11.39 0.30 -13.06
C TYR A 167 10.42 1.29 -12.46
N PHE A 168 9.16 0.88 -12.37
CA PHE A 168 8.11 1.54 -11.62
C PHE A 168 7.58 0.52 -10.59
N PRO A 169 7.66 0.82 -9.28
CA PRO A 169 7.44 -0.16 -8.22
C PRO A 169 5.99 -0.55 -7.96
N GLY A 170 5.02 0.22 -8.44
CA GLY A 170 3.59 -0.01 -8.19
C GLY A 170 2.96 1.07 -7.33
N THR A 171 2.23 0.68 -6.29
CA THR A 171 1.45 1.64 -5.49
C THR A 171 2.32 2.59 -4.65
N ILE A 172 1.79 3.77 -4.35
CA ILE A 172 2.44 4.75 -3.46
C ILE A 172 2.50 4.24 -2.00
N TYR A 173 1.64 3.27 -1.64
CA TYR A 173 1.58 2.67 -0.31
C TYR A 173 2.74 1.69 -0.03
N ASP A 174 3.45 1.25 -1.07
CA ASP A 174 4.64 0.43 -0.92
C ASP A 174 5.87 1.33 -0.82
N GLU A 175 6.27 1.63 0.41
CA GLU A 175 7.38 2.56 0.69
C GLU A 175 8.75 1.98 0.34
N GLY A 176 8.94 0.66 0.44
CA GLY A 176 10.25 0.01 0.24
C GLY A 176 10.58 -0.25 -1.23
N ILE A 177 11.49 0.54 -1.80
CA ILE A 177 12.08 0.28 -3.13
C ILE A 177 13.54 -0.11 -2.92
N SER A 178 13.92 -1.30 -3.38
CA SER A 178 15.31 -1.76 -3.39
C SER A 178 15.73 -2.21 -4.78
N ILE A 179 17.04 -2.20 -5.02
CA ILE A 179 17.59 -2.68 -6.29
C ILE A 179 17.56 -4.20 -6.28
N SER A 180 16.55 -4.74 -6.94
CA SER A 180 16.39 -6.18 -7.08
C SER A 180 17.34 -6.75 -8.14
N ILE A 181 17.70 -8.03 -7.98
CA ILE A 181 18.42 -8.77 -9.01
C ILE A 181 17.66 -8.77 -10.35
N LYS A 182 16.32 -8.80 -10.32
CA LYS A 182 15.47 -8.69 -11.51
C LYS A 182 15.73 -7.38 -12.26
N LEU A 183 15.82 -6.25 -11.55
CA LEU A 183 16.13 -4.96 -12.17
C LEU A 183 17.53 -4.93 -12.78
N ILE A 184 18.53 -5.49 -12.09
CA ILE A 184 19.90 -5.56 -12.61
C ILE A 184 19.95 -6.40 -13.89
N ILE A 185 19.29 -7.57 -13.92
CA ILE A 185 19.21 -8.43 -15.10
C ILE A 185 18.51 -7.69 -16.24
N TYR A 186 17.36 -7.06 -15.98
CA TYR A 186 16.61 -6.28 -16.96
C TYR A 186 17.46 -5.16 -17.57
N ARG A 187 18.21 -4.43 -16.74
CA ARG A 187 19.09 -3.35 -17.19
C ARG A 187 20.30 -3.85 -17.96
N SER A 188 20.87 -4.98 -17.55
CA SER A 188 21.96 -5.62 -18.27
C SER A 188 21.54 -6.05 -19.68
N LEU A 189 20.35 -6.67 -19.82
CA LEU A 189 19.78 -7.03 -21.12
C LEU A 189 19.55 -5.81 -22.03
N ASN A 190 18.99 -4.73 -21.48
CA ASN A 190 18.82 -3.48 -22.21
C ASN A 190 20.15 -2.89 -22.68
N ILE A 191 21.16 -2.81 -21.81
CA ILE A 191 22.48 -2.28 -22.16
C ILE A 191 23.09 -3.11 -23.30
N ILE A 192 23.10 -4.44 -23.18
CA ILE A 192 23.62 -5.34 -24.21
C ILE A 192 22.90 -5.10 -25.55
N PHE A 193 21.57 -5.05 -25.52
CA PHE A 193 20.75 -4.82 -26.71
C PHE A 193 21.04 -3.46 -27.37
N PHE A 194 20.90 -2.35 -26.63
CA PHE A 194 21.07 -1.01 -27.18
C PHE A 194 22.53 -0.69 -27.55
N LEU A 195 23.52 -1.25 -26.86
CA LEU A 195 24.93 -1.13 -27.27
C LEU A 195 25.21 -1.90 -28.56
N SER A 196 24.67 -3.11 -28.73
CA SER A 196 24.85 -3.88 -29.96
C SER A 196 24.29 -3.13 -31.18
N VAL A 197 23.11 -2.54 -31.04
CA VAL A 197 22.46 -1.71 -32.07
C VAL A 197 23.28 -0.45 -32.34
N PHE A 198 23.76 0.24 -31.30
CA PHE A 198 24.60 1.42 -31.44
C PHE A 198 25.88 1.12 -32.23
N ILE A 199 26.62 0.08 -31.83
CA ILE A 199 27.89 -0.31 -32.46
C ILE A 199 27.67 -0.66 -33.94
N PHE A 200 26.62 -1.44 -34.26
CA PHE A 200 26.33 -1.81 -35.64
C PHE A 200 25.97 -0.60 -36.51
N LEU A 201 25.06 0.26 -36.06
CA LEU A 201 24.62 1.43 -36.84
C LEU A 201 25.74 2.47 -37.00
N ASN A 202 26.58 2.65 -35.97
CA ASN A 202 27.72 3.55 -36.03
C ASN A 202 28.80 3.01 -37.01
N ASN A 203 29.11 1.71 -36.97
CA ASN A 203 30.09 1.07 -37.86
C ASN A 203 29.65 1.08 -39.34
N THR A 204 28.35 0.94 -39.60
CA THR A 204 27.80 1.07 -40.96
C THR A 204 27.77 2.52 -41.47
N LYS A 205 28.31 3.48 -40.68
CA LYS A 205 28.35 4.92 -40.96
C LYS A 205 26.95 5.47 -41.26
N VAL A 206 25.92 4.86 -40.68
CA VAL A 206 24.50 5.22 -40.84
C VAL A 206 24.08 5.31 -42.32
N LYS A 207 24.64 4.44 -43.18
CA LYS A 207 24.22 4.34 -44.58
C LYS A 207 22.82 3.74 -44.63
N GLN A 208 21.90 4.32 -45.41
CA GLN A 208 20.56 3.77 -45.66
C GLN A 208 20.60 2.61 -46.67
N SER A 209 21.42 1.60 -46.37
CA SER A 209 21.61 0.41 -47.20
C SER A 209 20.52 -0.65 -46.94
N LYS A 210 20.39 -1.62 -47.86
CA LYS A 210 19.51 -2.80 -47.65
C LYS A 210 19.88 -3.55 -46.35
N LYS A 211 21.18 -3.68 -46.04
CA LYS A 211 21.67 -4.32 -44.80
C LYS A 211 21.19 -3.58 -43.55
N THR A 212 21.25 -2.24 -43.57
CA THR A 212 20.81 -1.41 -42.44
C THR A 212 19.30 -1.51 -42.22
N LYS A 213 18.50 -1.50 -43.30
CA LYS A 213 17.04 -1.67 -43.21
C LYS A 213 16.66 -3.05 -42.67
N LEU A 214 17.32 -4.10 -43.14
CA LEU A 214 17.12 -5.46 -42.63
C LEU A 214 17.48 -5.57 -41.15
N PHE A 215 18.61 -4.99 -40.73
CA PHE A 215 19.01 -4.97 -39.33
C PHE A 215 18.00 -4.23 -38.44
N LEU A 216 17.51 -3.06 -38.87
CA LEU A 216 16.48 -2.32 -38.14
C LEU A 216 15.16 -3.11 -38.02
N LEU A 217 14.79 -3.86 -39.06
CA LEU A 217 13.64 -4.77 -39.00
C LEU A 217 13.86 -5.89 -37.98
N ILE A 218 15.05 -6.51 -37.97
CA ILE A 218 15.42 -7.52 -36.96
C ILE A 218 15.39 -6.91 -35.55
N THR A 219 15.93 -5.70 -35.36
CA THR A 219 15.87 -4.98 -34.08
C THR A 219 14.43 -4.78 -33.61
N LEU A 220 13.53 -4.40 -34.52
CA LEU A 220 12.10 -4.24 -34.21
C LEU A 220 11.46 -5.57 -33.83
N ILE A 221 11.71 -6.64 -34.60
CA ILE A 221 11.18 -7.99 -34.32
C ILE A 221 11.65 -8.47 -32.95
N VAL A 222 12.95 -8.37 -32.65
CA VAL A 222 13.52 -8.76 -31.34
C VAL A 222 12.88 -7.96 -30.20
N SER A 223 12.67 -6.65 -30.39
CA SER A 223 12.02 -5.80 -29.38
C SER A 223 10.58 -6.23 -29.10
N ILE A 224 9.81 -6.51 -30.16
CA ILE A 224 8.42 -6.98 -30.05
C ILE A 224 8.37 -8.36 -29.41
N SER A 225 9.23 -9.29 -29.83
CA SER A 225 9.33 -10.63 -29.22
C SER A 225 9.69 -10.55 -27.74
N PHE A 226 10.58 -9.63 -27.34
CA PHE A 226 10.92 -9.43 -25.92
C PHE A 226 9.72 -8.99 -25.09
N LEU A 227 8.81 -8.15 -25.61
CA LEU A 227 7.60 -7.76 -24.90
C LEU A 227 6.70 -8.97 -24.61
N PHE A 228 6.52 -9.88 -25.57
CA PHE A 228 5.73 -11.11 -25.36
C PHE A 228 6.42 -12.13 -24.44
N LEU A 229 7.75 -12.21 -24.48
CA LEU A 229 8.52 -13.13 -23.64
C LEU A 229 8.83 -12.56 -22.24
N SER A 230 8.56 -11.27 -22.01
CA SER A 230 8.89 -10.56 -20.77
C SER A 230 8.35 -11.25 -19.52
N SER A 231 7.19 -11.90 -19.62
CA SER A 231 6.56 -12.59 -18.50
C SER A 231 7.31 -13.86 -18.08
N LEU A 232 7.98 -14.54 -19.02
CA LEU A 232 8.78 -15.73 -18.72
C LEU A 232 10.00 -15.39 -17.84
N PHE A 233 10.50 -14.16 -17.96
CA PHE A 233 11.61 -13.67 -17.15
C PHE A 233 11.15 -12.94 -15.87
N GLY A 234 9.84 -12.86 -15.63
CA GLY A 234 9.26 -12.15 -14.48
C GLY A 234 9.36 -10.63 -14.57
N PHE A 235 9.53 -10.06 -15.77
CA PHE A 235 9.44 -8.61 -16.02
C PHE A 235 8.01 -8.15 -16.24
N SER A 236 7.10 -9.08 -16.49
CA SER A 236 5.66 -8.82 -16.47
C SER A 236 4.91 -10.02 -15.88
N THR A 237 3.70 -9.77 -15.38
CA THR A 237 2.75 -10.75 -14.90
C THR A 237 1.51 -10.66 -15.77
N THR A 238 1.25 -11.72 -16.54
CA THR A 238 0.04 -11.88 -17.35
C THR A 238 -1.05 -12.60 -16.56
N LYS A 239 -2.31 -12.52 -17.01
CA LYS A 239 -3.43 -13.27 -16.40
C LYS A 239 -3.11 -14.77 -16.37
N ASN A 240 -2.63 -15.35 -17.47
CA ASN A 240 -2.27 -16.76 -17.54
C ASN A 240 -1.14 -17.12 -16.56
N GLY A 241 -0.16 -16.23 -16.38
CA GLY A 241 0.89 -16.40 -15.37
C GLY A 241 0.32 -16.47 -13.95
N LEU A 242 -0.64 -15.59 -13.61
CA LEU A 242 -1.33 -15.67 -12.32
C LEU A 242 -2.16 -16.94 -12.17
N LEU A 243 -2.92 -17.34 -13.19
CA LEU A 243 -3.73 -18.57 -13.14
C LEU A 243 -2.89 -19.83 -12.93
N ASN A 244 -1.67 -19.87 -13.49
CA ASN A 244 -0.75 -20.98 -13.27
C ASN A 244 -0.18 -21.00 -11.85
N HIS A 245 0.00 -19.83 -11.22
CA HIS A 245 0.52 -19.72 -9.86
C HIS A 245 -0.58 -19.93 -8.81
N LEU A 246 -1.73 -19.29 -8.99
CA LEU A 246 -2.96 -19.44 -8.20
C LEU A 246 -3.85 -20.51 -8.84
N ASN A 247 -3.35 -21.74 -8.83
CA ASN A 247 -3.90 -22.85 -9.61
C ASN A 247 -5.17 -23.51 -9.03
N LYS A 248 -5.61 -23.15 -7.82
CA LYS A 248 -6.86 -23.64 -7.24
C LYS A 248 -7.98 -22.68 -7.59
N ARG A 249 -9.00 -23.15 -8.31
CA ARG A 249 -10.12 -22.34 -8.82
C ARG A 249 -11.45 -22.80 -8.22
N ILE A 250 -12.23 -21.85 -7.71
CA ILE A 250 -13.63 -22.02 -7.34
C ILE A 250 -14.49 -21.08 -8.19
N GLU A 251 -15.64 -21.57 -8.63
CA GLU A 251 -16.60 -20.77 -9.37
C GLU A 251 -17.92 -20.74 -8.59
N THR A 252 -18.37 -19.52 -8.29
CA THR A 252 -19.62 -19.25 -7.58
C THR A 252 -20.63 -18.62 -8.54
N HIS A 253 -21.77 -18.12 -8.04
CA HIS A 253 -22.77 -17.50 -8.89
C HIS A 253 -22.23 -16.21 -9.54
N HIS A 254 -21.50 -15.39 -8.79
CA HIS A 254 -21.01 -14.09 -9.24
C HIS A 254 -19.49 -13.98 -9.35
N PHE A 255 -18.72 -15.01 -8.97
CA PHE A 255 -17.26 -14.95 -8.98
C PHE A 255 -16.59 -16.16 -9.64
N ILE A 256 -15.38 -15.90 -10.13
CA ILE A 256 -14.35 -16.91 -10.37
C ILE A 256 -13.20 -16.56 -9.42
N ILE A 257 -12.98 -17.38 -8.39
CA ILE A 257 -12.00 -17.12 -7.33
C ILE A 257 -10.80 -18.04 -7.51
N HIS A 258 -9.61 -17.46 -7.53
CA HIS A 258 -8.33 -18.12 -7.72
C HIS A 258 -7.52 -18.05 -6.42
N PHE A 259 -7.07 -19.20 -5.93
CA PHE A 259 -6.39 -19.40 -4.65
C PHE A 259 -5.04 -20.10 -4.83
N PRO A 260 -4.11 -19.97 -3.86
CA PRO A 260 -2.95 -20.84 -3.79
C PRO A 260 -3.36 -22.30 -3.50
N SER A 261 -2.53 -23.26 -3.95
CA SER A 261 -2.82 -24.70 -3.87
C SER A 261 -2.96 -25.25 -2.46
N ASN A 262 -2.27 -24.63 -1.48
CA ASN A 262 -2.13 -25.09 -0.10
C ASN A 262 -3.30 -24.69 0.82
N LEU A 263 -4.29 -23.94 0.33
CA LEU A 263 -5.39 -23.47 1.17
C LEU A 263 -6.43 -24.59 1.41
N ASN A 264 -6.78 -24.78 2.69
CA ASN A 264 -7.74 -25.79 3.10
C ASN A 264 -9.17 -25.46 2.60
N ASP A 265 -10.02 -26.48 2.47
CA ASP A 265 -11.36 -26.31 1.89
C ASP A 265 -12.31 -25.49 2.78
N LYS A 266 -12.09 -25.49 4.10
CA LYS A 266 -12.85 -24.68 5.04
C LYS A 266 -12.63 -23.18 4.78
N ASP A 267 -11.39 -22.75 4.65
CA ASP A 267 -11.03 -21.36 4.37
C ASP A 267 -11.51 -20.93 2.99
N ILE A 268 -11.41 -21.80 2.00
CA ILE A 268 -11.95 -21.55 0.66
C ILE A 268 -13.46 -21.34 0.71
N LYS A 269 -14.19 -22.24 1.39
CA LYS A 269 -15.64 -22.11 1.54
C LYS A 269 -16.02 -20.85 2.29
N LYS A 270 -15.32 -20.54 3.39
CA LYS A 270 -15.49 -19.29 4.15
C LYS A 270 -15.32 -18.08 3.24
N ILE A 271 -14.15 -17.94 2.60
CA ILE A 271 -13.84 -16.79 1.74
C ILE A 271 -14.88 -16.67 0.60
N SER A 272 -15.29 -17.79 -0.01
CA SER A 272 -16.30 -17.80 -1.08
C SER A 272 -17.67 -17.30 -0.60
N LEU A 273 -18.10 -17.68 0.61
CA LEU A 273 -19.34 -17.16 1.23
C LEU A 273 -19.27 -15.66 1.47
N TYR A 274 -18.13 -15.14 1.92
CA TYR A 274 -17.93 -13.71 2.12
C TYR A 274 -18.01 -12.93 0.80
N HIS A 275 -17.45 -13.45 -0.29
CA HIS A 275 -17.57 -12.82 -1.62
C HIS A 275 -19.03 -12.65 -2.03
N GLU A 276 -19.83 -13.70 -1.88
CA GLU A 276 -21.22 -13.74 -2.31
C GLU A 276 -22.13 -12.92 -1.39
N TYR A 277 -21.86 -12.92 -0.08
CA TYR A 277 -22.53 -12.02 0.86
C TYR A 277 -22.30 -10.55 0.48
N TYR A 278 -21.04 -10.14 0.29
CA TYR A 278 -20.74 -8.77 -0.07
C TYR A 278 -21.32 -8.38 -1.42
N TYR A 279 -21.29 -9.27 -2.42
CA TYR A 279 -21.98 -9.02 -3.68
C TYR A 279 -23.49 -8.78 -3.47
N SER A 280 -24.16 -9.60 -2.66
CA SER A 280 -25.58 -9.45 -2.37
C SER A 280 -25.88 -8.11 -1.68
N LYS A 281 -25.05 -7.71 -0.72
CA LYS A 281 -25.21 -6.44 -0.02
C LYS A 281 -24.94 -5.24 -0.93
N LEU A 282 -23.92 -5.31 -1.77
CA LEU A 282 -23.58 -4.25 -2.72
C LEU A 282 -24.61 -4.13 -3.84
N THR A 283 -25.25 -5.23 -4.23
CA THR A 283 -26.40 -5.24 -5.13
C THR A 283 -27.53 -4.36 -4.59
N ASN A 284 -27.80 -4.46 -3.29
CA ASN A 284 -28.81 -3.63 -2.62
C ASN A 284 -28.37 -2.17 -2.53
N PHE A 285 -27.16 -1.90 -2.04
CA PHE A 285 -26.62 -0.54 -1.90
C PHE A 285 -26.60 0.22 -3.22
N PHE A 286 -26.09 -0.41 -4.28
CA PHE A 286 -26.03 0.20 -5.61
C PHE A 286 -27.35 0.11 -6.36
N SER A 287 -28.33 -0.67 -5.91
CA SER A 287 -29.55 -0.99 -6.67
C SER A 287 -29.22 -1.39 -8.11
N LEU A 288 -28.30 -2.35 -8.24
CA LEU A 288 -27.68 -2.77 -9.50
C LEU A 288 -27.25 -4.22 -9.40
N ARG A 289 -27.38 -4.99 -10.49
CA ARG A 289 -26.75 -6.31 -10.64
C ARG A 289 -25.72 -6.26 -11.76
N LEU A 290 -24.63 -7.00 -11.61
CA LEU A 290 -23.59 -7.12 -12.62
C LEU A 290 -23.90 -8.31 -13.54
N ASN A 291 -23.63 -8.14 -14.84
CA ASN A 291 -23.92 -9.17 -15.84
C ASN A 291 -22.81 -10.25 -15.93
N ASN A 292 -21.59 -9.91 -15.51
CA ASN A 292 -20.42 -10.77 -15.65
C ASN A 292 -19.88 -11.18 -14.29
N LYS A 293 -19.35 -12.41 -14.19
CA LYS A 293 -18.63 -12.87 -13.01
C LYS A 293 -17.35 -12.08 -12.81
N ILE A 294 -17.03 -11.77 -11.56
CA ILE A 294 -15.83 -11.06 -11.13
C ILE A 294 -14.70 -12.06 -10.95
N ASP A 295 -13.54 -11.81 -11.56
CA ASP A 295 -12.32 -12.57 -11.30
C ASP A 295 -11.69 -12.07 -9.99
N SER A 296 -11.58 -12.94 -8.98
CA SER A 296 -10.96 -12.62 -7.69
C SER A 296 -9.67 -13.41 -7.51
N PHE A 297 -8.54 -12.72 -7.35
CA PHE A 297 -7.24 -13.33 -7.11
C PHE A 297 -6.87 -13.17 -5.64
N VAL A 298 -6.92 -14.27 -4.88
CA VAL A 298 -6.64 -14.30 -3.45
C VAL A 298 -5.25 -14.88 -3.22
N PHE A 299 -4.31 -14.02 -2.84
CA PHE A 299 -2.91 -14.38 -2.58
C PHE A 299 -2.72 -14.92 -1.15
N GLN A 300 -1.69 -15.73 -0.95
CA GLN A 300 -1.33 -16.30 0.35
C GLN A 300 -1.06 -15.21 1.39
N ASN A 301 -0.35 -14.14 1.00
CA ASN A 301 0.03 -13.03 1.85
C ASN A 301 0.47 -11.81 1.02
N ASN A 302 0.76 -10.70 1.73
CA ASN A 302 1.21 -9.45 1.13
C ASN A 302 2.53 -9.56 0.35
N ILE A 303 3.43 -10.47 0.73
CA ILE A 303 4.73 -10.65 0.05
C ILE A 303 4.50 -11.26 -1.35
N GLU A 304 3.68 -12.30 -1.42
CA GLU A 304 3.33 -12.95 -2.68
C GLU A 304 2.60 -11.99 -3.62
N LYS A 305 1.60 -11.26 -3.10
CA LYS A 305 0.87 -10.22 -3.85
C LYS A 305 1.81 -9.14 -4.37
N GLY A 306 2.72 -8.63 -3.52
CA GLY A 306 3.72 -7.64 -3.93
C GLY A 306 4.64 -8.13 -5.05
N SER A 307 5.08 -9.40 -5.01
CA SER A 307 5.99 -9.99 -6.00
C SER A 307 5.33 -10.22 -7.36
N LEU A 308 4.07 -10.67 -7.38
CA LEU A 308 3.36 -11.08 -8.59
C LEU A 308 2.49 -9.96 -9.18
N PHE A 309 1.87 -9.15 -8.33
CA PHE A 309 0.96 -8.09 -8.76
C PHE A 309 1.61 -6.70 -8.68
N GLY A 310 2.44 -6.43 -7.68
CA GLY A 310 3.10 -5.13 -7.48
C GLY A 310 2.43 -4.23 -6.44
N SER A 311 1.47 -4.76 -5.68
CA SER A 311 1.02 -4.12 -4.43
C SER A 311 1.21 -5.07 -3.28
N ALA A 312 2.05 -4.75 -2.30
CA ALA A 312 2.20 -5.59 -1.12
C ALA A 312 1.16 -5.21 -0.06
N ASN A 313 1.06 -3.92 0.26
CA ASN A 313 0.32 -3.45 1.42
C ASN A 313 -1.12 -3.02 1.12
N ALA A 314 -1.50 -2.84 -0.14
CA ALA A 314 -2.85 -2.45 -0.53
C ALA A 314 -3.52 -3.56 -1.34
N ASP A 315 -4.81 -3.79 -1.08
CA ASP A 315 -5.65 -4.55 -2.00
C ASP A 315 -6.13 -3.60 -3.11
N VAL A 316 -6.42 -4.16 -4.28
CA VAL A 316 -6.70 -3.37 -5.47
C VAL A 316 -7.78 -4.02 -6.32
N ALA A 317 -8.70 -3.21 -6.81
CA ALA A 317 -9.61 -3.53 -7.90
C ALA A 317 -9.12 -2.90 -9.21
N LYS A 318 -9.31 -3.61 -10.33
CA LYS A 318 -9.17 -3.07 -11.70
C LYS A 318 -10.53 -3.11 -12.38
N PRO A 319 -11.37 -2.06 -12.19
CA PRO A 319 -12.78 -2.08 -12.61
C PRO A 319 -13.00 -2.34 -14.10
N TRP A 320 -12.09 -1.85 -14.96
CA TRP A 320 -12.16 -2.08 -16.41
C TRP A 320 -11.91 -3.54 -16.81
N LEU A 321 -11.22 -4.33 -15.98
CA LEU A 321 -10.95 -5.75 -16.18
C LEU A 321 -11.92 -6.68 -15.43
N ASN A 322 -12.81 -6.13 -14.59
CA ASN A 322 -13.68 -6.90 -13.69
C ASN A 322 -12.88 -7.82 -12.73
N GLN A 323 -11.75 -7.30 -12.21
CA GLN A 323 -10.77 -8.07 -11.43
C GLN A 323 -10.49 -7.43 -10.08
N ILE A 324 -10.35 -8.25 -9.04
CA ILE A 324 -9.93 -7.84 -7.69
C ILE A 324 -8.73 -8.68 -7.21
N TYR A 325 -7.85 -8.06 -6.43
CA TYR A 325 -6.60 -8.65 -5.95
C TYR A 325 -6.48 -8.45 -4.45
N THR A 326 -6.61 -9.55 -3.70
CA THR A 326 -6.73 -9.56 -2.23
C THR A 326 -5.84 -10.62 -1.60
N THR A 327 -5.77 -10.70 -0.27
CA THR A 327 -5.08 -11.80 0.43
C THR A 327 -6.04 -12.66 1.26
N ILE A 328 -5.59 -13.85 1.67
CA ILE A 328 -6.36 -14.74 2.55
C ILE A 328 -6.82 -14.04 3.84
N GLU A 329 -6.03 -13.11 4.39
CA GLU A 329 -6.35 -12.40 5.63
C GLU A 329 -7.32 -11.22 5.44
N SER A 330 -7.46 -10.74 4.20
CA SER A 330 -8.18 -9.50 3.87
C SER A 330 -9.70 -9.69 3.62
N TYR A 331 -10.18 -10.94 3.62
CA TYR A 331 -11.54 -11.28 3.24
C TYR A 331 -12.63 -10.56 4.04
N ASN A 332 -12.39 -10.16 5.29
CA ASN A 332 -13.37 -9.46 6.13
C ASN A 332 -13.00 -7.99 6.40
N THR A 333 -11.96 -7.47 5.76
CA THR A 333 -11.46 -6.09 6.00
C THR A 333 -11.52 -5.20 4.76
N SER A 334 -11.12 -5.70 3.59
CA SER A 334 -11.05 -4.91 2.35
C SER A 334 -11.89 -5.48 1.20
N LEU A 335 -12.27 -6.77 1.25
CA LEU A 335 -12.96 -7.44 0.15
C LEU A 335 -14.25 -6.71 -0.29
N GLU A 336 -15.07 -6.26 0.67
CA GLU A 336 -16.29 -5.50 0.37
C GLU A 336 -15.97 -4.18 -0.36
N HIS A 337 -14.89 -3.49 0.03
CA HIS A 337 -14.41 -2.26 -0.60
C HIS A 337 -13.98 -2.50 -2.06
N GLU A 338 -13.19 -3.55 -2.30
CA GLU A 338 -12.73 -3.88 -3.65
C GLU A 338 -13.88 -4.29 -4.59
N ILE A 339 -14.87 -5.04 -4.08
CA ILE A 339 -16.07 -5.37 -4.86
C ILE A 339 -16.88 -4.10 -5.17
N ALA A 340 -16.96 -3.13 -4.25
CA ALA A 340 -17.67 -1.87 -4.49
C ALA A 340 -17.08 -1.08 -5.66
N HIS A 341 -15.76 -1.10 -5.86
CA HIS A 341 -15.14 -0.52 -7.05
C HIS A 341 -15.62 -1.19 -8.34
N ILE A 342 -15.82 -2.51 -8.35
CA ILE A 342 -16.36 -3.24 -9.50
C ILE A 342 -17.82 -2.82 -9.78
N PHE A 343 -18.66 -2.65 -8.75
CA PHE A 343 -20.01 -2.14 -8.94
C PHE A 343 -20.00 -0.71 -9.51
N SER A 344 -19.11 0.15 -9.02
CA SER A 344 -18.96 1.52 -9.50
C SER A 344 -18.58 1.61 -10.98
N ALA A 345 -17.94 0.56 -11.51
CA ALA A 345 -17.56 0.44 -12.92
C ALA A 345 -18.74 0.58 -13.89
N SER A 346 -19.94 0.20 -13.45
CA SER A 346 -21.15 0.24 -14.29
C SER A 346 -21.67 1.65 -14.57
N PHE A 347 -21.19 2.65 -13.82
CA PHE A 347 -21.55 4.05 -13.99
C PHE A 347 -20.33 4.99 -13.97
N GLY A 348 -19.11 4.45 -14.05
CA GLY A 348 -17.89 5.22 -14.34
C GLY A 348 -17.80 5.57 -15.83
N THR A 349 -17.22 6.73 -16.14
CA THR A 349 -17.19 7.30 -17.51
C THR A 349 -15.81 7.32 -18.15
N THR A 350 -14.76 7.10 -17.36
CA THR A 350 -13.37 7.12 -17.84
C THR A 350 -12.96 5.81 -18.49
N ILE A 351 -11.78 5.77 -19.14
CA ILE A 351 -11.22 4.55 -19.73
C ILE A 351 -11.01 3.42 -18.71
N PHE A 352 -10.80 3.77 -17.43
CA PHE A 352 -10.67 2.81 -16.33
C PHE A 352 -12.02 2.47 -15.67
N LYS A 353 -13.14 2.95 -16.21
CA LYS A 353 -14.48 2.83 -15.63
C LYS A 353 -14.57 3.37 -14.19
N VAL A 354 -13.83 4.44 -13.89
CA VAL A 354 -13.89 5.11 -12.59
C VAL A 354 -14.56 6.48 -12.71
N ALA A 355 -14.67 7.20 -11.58
CA ALA A 355 -15.29 8.52 -11.49
C ALA A 355 -14.77 9.49 -12.56
N ASP A 356 -15.65 10.41 -13.00
CA ASP A 356 -15.29 11.51 -13.87
C ASP A 356 -14.08 12.29 -13.33
N GLY A 357 -13.22 12.74 -14.24
CA GLY A 357 -11.94 13.39 -13.90
C GLY A 357 -10.93 12.50 -13.15
N ILE A 358 -11.17 11.19 -13.02
CA ILE A 358 -10.35 10.27 -12.20
C ILE A 358 -10.23 10.80 -10.76
N ASN A 359 -11.36 11.25 -10.19
CA ASN A 359 -11.39 11.89 -8.89
C ASN A 359 -11.20 10.87 -7.74
N PRO A 360 -10.05 10.86 -7.03
CA PRO A 360 -9.78 9.88 -5.99
C PRO A 360 -10.75 9.95 -4.80
N ALA A 361 -11.22 11.15 -4.43
CA ALA A 361 -12.19 11.31 -3.34
C ALA A 361 -13.52 10.63 -3.68
N MET A 362 -13.94 10.69 -4.94
CA MET A 362 -15.15 10.01 -5.40
C MET A 362 -14.94 8.50 -5.53
N ILE A 363 -13.81 8.07 -6.09
CA ILE A 363 -13.47 6.66 -6.32
C ILE A 363 -13.38 5.90 -5.00
N GLU A 364 -12.61 6.41 -4.05
CA GLU A 364 -12.43 5.77 -2.75
C GLU A 364 -13.64 6.02 -1.85
N GLY A 365 -14.21 7.22 -1.90
CA GLY A 365 -15.36 7.56 -1.07
C GLY A 365 -16.60 6.72 -1.37
N ILE A 366 -16.88 6.34 -2.62
CA ILE A 366 -18.04 5.47 -2.91
C ILE A 366 -17.81 4.06 -2.39
N ALA A 367 -16.58 3.55 -2.46
CA ALA A 367 -16.25 2.24 -1.92
C ALA A 367 -16.40 2.22 -0.40
N VAL A 368 -15.83 3.21 0.30
CA VAL A 368 -15.99 3.36 1.77
C VAL A 368 -17.45 3.61 2.17
N ALA A 369 -18.22 4.38 1.40
CA ALA A 369 -19.65 4.58 1.67
C ALA A 369 -20.43 3.26 1.54
N ALA A 370 -20.02 2.41 0.60
CA ALA A 370 -20.60 1.09 0.38
C ALA A 370 -20.12 0.04 1.39
N SER A 371 -18.94 0.20 2.02
CA SER A 371 -18.41 -0.61 3.13
C SER A 371 -18.20 0.24 4.41
N PRO A 372 -19.27 0.71 5.08
CA PRO A 372 -19.25 1.89 5.94
C PRO A 372 -18.72 1.66 7.36
N HIS A 373 -17.66 0.87 7.51
CA HIS A 373 -16.98 0.58 8.78
C HIS A 373 -15.47 0.74 8.62
N TYR A 374 -14.84 1.37 9.62
CA TYR A 374 -13.40 1.52 9.74
C TYR A 374 -12.99 1.00 11.12
N ASP A 375 -12.20 -0.08 11.17
CA ASP A 375 -11.83 -0.76 12.42
C ASP A 375 -13.07 -1.11 13.29
N ASP A 376 -14.08 -1.71 12.65
CA ASP A 376 -15.41 -2.02 13.24
C ASP A 376 -16.23 -0.80 13.73
N ILE A 377 -15.77 0.44 13.49
CA ILE A 377 -16.48 1.66 13.88
C ILE A 377 -17.19 2.25 12.66
N SER A 378 -18.40 2.78 12.84
CA SER A 378 -19.13 3.45 11.75
C SER A 378 -18.32 4.61 11.15
N ILE A 379 -18.28 4.69 9.83
CA ILE A 379 -17.54 5.76 9.13
C ILE A 379 -18.02 7.17 9.49
N ASP A 380 -19.31 7.34 9.77
CA ASP A 380 -19.88 8.64 10.16
C ASP A 380 -19.43 9.05 11.56
N TYR A 381 -19.35 8.09 12.48
CA TYR A 381 -18.79 8.32 13.81
C TYR A 381 -17.31 8.69 13.71
N MET A 382 -16.54 8.01 12.86
CA MET A 382 -15.13 8.33 12.64
C MET A 382 -14.93 9.74 12.06
N ALA A 383 -15.78 10.15 11.11
CA ALA A 383 -15.77 11.50 10.57
C ALA A 383 -16.13 12.54 11.63
N ALA A 384 -17.16 12.30 12.45
CA ALA A 384 -17.54 13.17 13.56
C ALA A 384 -16.44 13.28 14.62
N LEU A 385 -15.79 12.16 14.97
CA LEU A 385 -14.65 12.13 15.89
C LEU A 385 -13.49 12.98 15.38
N ALA A 386 -13.13 12.84 14.10
CA ALA A 386 -12.09 13.65 13.47
C ALA A 386 -12.46 15.15 13.49
N TYR A 387 -13.68 15.46 13.07
CA TYR A 387 -14.20 16.83 12.97
C TYR A 387 -14.18 17.56 14.31
N LYS A 388 -14.64 16.90 15.38
CA LYS A 388 -14.74 17.47 16.73
C LYS A 388 -13.39 17.55 17.48
N ASN A 389 -12.36 16.84 17.02
CA ASN A 389 -11.02 16.85 17.62
C ASN A 389 -9.99 17.63 16.77
N GLY A 390 -10.44 18.53 15.90
CA GLY A 390 -9.55 19.43 15.15
C GLY A 390 -8.90 18.84 13.91
N TYR A 391 -9.26 17.61 13.51
CA TYR A 391 -8.81 16.98 12.26
C TYR A 391 -9.76 17.31 11.10
N GLN A 392 -10.06 18.59 10.92
CA GLN A 392 -11.01 19.07 9.91
C GLN A 392 -10.34 19.21 8.54
N ILE A 393 -11.07 18.82 7.49
CA ILE A 393 -10.66 19.07 6.11
C ILE A 393 -11.78 19.81 5.38
N LYS A 394 -11.43 20.68 4.43
CA LYS A 394 -12.43 21.27 3.55
C LYS A 394 -12.77 20.29 2.44
N LEU A 395 -14.06 19.96 2.28
CA LEU A 395 -14.52 18.97 1.30
C LEU A 395 -14.36 19.49 -0.13
N ASP A 396 -14.46 20.80 -0.34
CA ASP A 396 -14.23 21.44 -1.64
C ASP A 396 -12.85 21.10 -2.19
N LYS A 397 -11.81 21.21 -1.35
CA LYS A 397 -10.43 20.89 -1.70
C LYS A 397 -10.21 19.40 -1.86
N LEU A 398 -10.90 18.59 -1.06
CA LEU A 398 -10.83 17.14 -1.14
C LEU A 398 -11.37 16.62 -2.49
N PHE A 399 -12.55 17.10 -2.90
CA PHE A 399 -13.23 16.65 -4.11
C PHE A 399 -12.80 17.39 -5.38
N PHE A 400 -12.38 18.66 -5.33
CA PHE A 400 -12.13 19.45 -6.56
C PHE A 400 -10.70 19.98 -6.71
N ALA A 401 -9.85 19.94 -5.67
CA ALA A 401 -8.48 20.46 -5.73
C ALA A 401 -7.38 19.38 -5.67
N GLY A 402 -7.74 18.10 -5.70
CA GLY A 402 -6.76 16.99 -5.73
C GLY A 402 -6.04 16.74 -4.40
N ASN A 403 -6.54 17.28 -3.28
CA ASN A 403 -5.87 17.20 -1.98
C ASN A 403 -5.91 15.81 -1.32
N PHE A 404 -6.56 14.82 -1.92
CA PHE A 404 -6.77 13.49 -1.35
C PHE A 404 -5.47 12.81 -0.86
N PHE A 405 -4.38 12.90 -1.64
CA PHE A 405 -3.08 12.29 -1.31
C PHE A 405 -2.12 13.22 -0.55
N THR A 406 -2.46 14.49 -0.40
CA THR A 406 -1.62 15.50 0.29
C THR A 406 -1.84 15.53 1.81
N GLN A 407 -2.93 14.93 2.28
CA GLN A 407 -3.31 14.86 3.69
C GLN A 407 -3.04 13.45 4.27
N ASN A 408 -3.30 13.25 5.56
CA ASN A 408 -3.31 11.91 6.14
C ASN A 408 -4.34 11.06 5.39
N SER A 409 -3.88 10.00 4.71
CA SER A 409 -4.71 9.18 3.82
C SER A 409 -5.95 8.64 4.53
N SER A 410 -5.83 8.19 5.79
CA SER A 410 -6.98 7.66 6.54
C SER A 410 -8.10 8.71 6.69
N ILE A 411 -7.74 9.98 6.90
CA ILE A 411 -8.70 11.08 7.05
C ILE A 411 -9.44 11.34 5.73
N SER A 412 -8.70 11.36 4.60
CA SER A 412 -9.28 11.55 3.27
C SER A 412 -10.33 10.46 2.94
N TYR A 413 -10.03 9.20 3.23
CA TYR A 413 -10.97 8.08 3.04
C TYR A 413 -12.20 8.22 3.93
N ILE A 414 -12.02 8.57 5.21
CA ILE A 414 -13.11 8.69 6.19
C ILE A 414 -14.11 9.78 5.81
N TYR A 415 -13.63 11.00 5.53
CA TYR A 415 -14.51 12.10 5.15
C TYR A 415 -15.17 11.87 3.79
N SER A 416 -14.43 11.34 2.80
CA SER A 416 -15.01 11.03 1.49
C SER A 416 -16.11 9.98 1.60
N GLY A 417 -15.86 8.91 2.36
CA GLY A 417 -16.82 7.84 2.61
C GLY A 417 -18.06 8.30 3.35
N SER A 418 -17.89 9.02 4.46
CA SER A 418 -19.03 9.54 5.24
C SER A 418 -19.83 10.58 4.46
N PHE A 419 -19.17 11.49 3.73
CA PHE A 419 -19.87 12.47 2.90
C PHE A 419 -20.67 11.82 1.77
N ILE A 420 -20.09 10.85 1.06
CA ILE A 420 -20.80 10.14 -0.01
C ILE A 420 -21.95 9.31 0.56
N LYS A 421 -21.76 8.65 1.71
CA LYS A 421 -22.82 7.96 2.43
C LYS A 421 -23.96 8.93 2.81
N TYR A 422 -23.64 10.13 3.28
CA TYR A 422 -24.61 11.19 3.53
C TYR A 422 -25.38 11.59 2.27
N LEU A 423 -24.69 11.74 1.13
CA LEU A 423 -25.34 12.05 -0.15
C LEU A 423 -26.30 10.93 -0.59
N VAL A 424 -25.85 9.67 -0.53
CA VAL A 424 -26.67 8.51 -0.90
C VAL A 424 -27.89 8.39 0.01
N LYS A 425 -27.72 8.60 1.32
CA LYS A 425 -28.81 8.53 2.31
C LYS A 425 -29.87 9.62 2.10
N ASN A 426 -29.46 10.86 1.82
CA ASN A 426 -30.38 12.00 1.76
C ASN A 426 -30.92 12.31 0.35
N TYR A 427 -30.18 11.95 -0.70
CA TYR A 427 -30.51 12.28 -2.10
C TYR A 427 -30.62 11.07 -3.02
N GLY A 428 -30.36 9.86 -2.51
CA GLY A 428 -30.52 8.59 -3.21
C GLY A 428 -29.33 8.19 -4.10
N ILE A 429 -29.09 6.88 -4.20
CA ILE A 429 -27.98 6.32 -4.99
C ILE A 429 -28.06 6.71 -6.48
N SER A 430 -29.26 6.80 -7.06
CA SER A 430 -29.44 7.16 -8.47
C SER A 430 -28.90 8.55 -8.81
N ARG A 431 -29.00 9.50 -7.89
CA ARG A 431 -28.45 10.86 -8.07
C ARG A 431 -26.94 10.85 -7.91
N PHE A 432 -26.43 10.11 -6.93
CA PHE A 432 -25.00 9.92 -6.76
C PHE A 432 -24.34 9.26 -7.98
N LYS A 433 -24.94 8.24 -8.59
CA LYS A 433 -24.42 7.63 -9.83
C LYS A 433 -24.21 8.66 -10.94
N LYS A 434 -25.14 9.60 -11.11
CA LYS A 434 -24.98 10.71 -12.08
C LYS A 434 -23.80 11.60 -11.74
N PHE A 435 -23.61 11.90 -10.44
CA PHE A 435 -22.47 12.68 -9.97
C PHE A 435 -21.14 11.95 -10.19
N TYR A 436 -21.12 10.63 -9.97
CA TYR A 436 -19.95 9.81 -10.28
C TYR A 436 -19.56 9.84 -11.76
N SER A 437 -20.56 9.88 -12.66
CA SER A 437 -20.35 9.99 -14.10
C SER A 437 -20.04 11.40 -14.60
N ASN A 438 -20.38 12.44 -13.82
CA ASN A 438 -20.24 13.85 -14.19
C ASN A 438 -20.00 14.71 -12.94
N SER A 439 -18.82 15.32 -12.87
CA SER A 439 -18.35 16.11 -11.72
C SER A 439 -19.06 17.46 -11.51
N ASP A 440 -20.02 17.85 -12.36
CA ASP A 440 -20.84 19.06 -12.19
C ASP A 440 -21.89 18.88 -11.08
N PHE A 441 -21.46 19.14 -9.84
CA PHE A 441 -22.28 18.97 -8.64
C PHE A 441 -23.55 19.82 -8.66
N LYS A 442 -23.44 21.11 -9.03
CA LYS A 442 -24.57 22.05 -9.01
C LYS A 442 -25.66 21.61 -9.97
N LYS A 443 -25.29 21.15 -11.17
CA LYS A 443 -26.24 20.65 -12.17
C LYS A 443 -27.00 19.40 -11.71
N ILE A 444 -26.40 18.58 -10.85
CA ILE A 444 -26.95 17.27 -10.46
C ILE A 444 -27.82 17.38 -9.20
N TYR A 445 -27.34 18.15 -8.22
CA TYR A 445 -28.03 18.33 -6.95
C TYR A 445 -28.95 19.55 -6.92
N ASN A 446 -28.82 20.47 -7.89
CA ASN A 446 -29.52 21.77 -7.92
C ASN A 446 -29.26 22.62 -6.66
N ILE A 447 -28.14 22.38 -5.99
CA ILE A 447 -27.72 23.04 -4.75
C ILE A 447 -26.21 23.28 -4.87
N ASP A 448 -25.73 24.40 -4.35
CA ASP A 448 -24.30 24.69 -4.32
C ASP A 448 -23.56 23.76 -3.34
N PHE A 449 -22.34 23.36 -3.71
CA PHE A 449 -21.57 22.39 -2.93
C PHE A 449 -21.36 22.83 -1.48
N ASN A 450 -21.05 24.12 -1.26
CA ASN A 450 -20.83 24.69 0.06
C ASN A 450 -22.07 24.58 0.97
N GLU A 451 -23.29 24.71 0.41
CA GLU A 451 -24.52 24.57 1.20
C GLU A 451 -24.71 23.12 1.66
N ILE A 452 -24.37 22.13 0.82
CA ILE A 452 -24.42 20.72 1.20
C ILE A 452 -23.30 20.37 2.18
N GLU A 453 -22.10 20.94 2.01
CA GLU A 453 -20.99 20.80 2.94
C GLU A 453 -21.37 21.29 4.36
N GLU A 454 -22.01 22.45 4.48
CA GLU A 454 -22.51 22.96 5.77
C GLU A 454 -23.56 22.03 6.39
N LYS A 455 -24.50 21.51 5.59
CA LYS A 455 -25.51 20.55 6.07
C LYS A 455 -24.87 19.24 6.53
N TYR A 456 -23.82 18.80 5.86
CA TYR A 456 -23.06 17.62 6.25
C TYR A 456 -22.31 17.82 7.56
N PHE A 457 -21.64 18.96 7.77
CA PHE A 457 -20.98 19.22 9.05
C PHE A 457 -21.97 19.33 10.22
N LYS A 458 -23.14 19.93 10.00
CA LYS A 458 -24.26 19.89 10.97
C LYS A 458 -24.75 18.46 11.25
N TYR A 459 -24.73 17.58 10.25
CA TYR A 459 -25.00 16.16 10.44
C TYR A 459 -23.94 15.49 11.32
N LEU A 460 -22.65 15.78 11.12
CA LEU A 460 -21.59 15.27 12.00
C LEU A 460 -21.74 15.78 13.44
N ASP A 461 -22.22 17.00 13.64
CA ASP A 461 -22.49 17.55 14.98
C ASP A 461 -23.52 16.75 15.77
N SER A 462 -24.47 16.11 15.09
CA SER A 462 -25.52 15.30 15.76
C SER A 462 -25.01 14.02 16.41
N TYR A 463 -23.78 13.58 16.11
CA TYR A 463 -23.18 12.41 16.74
C TYR A 463 -22.68 12.74 18.14
N GLU A 464 -23.13 12.00 19.15
CA GLU A 464 -22.53 12.02 20.49
C GLU A 464 -21.14 11.37 20.44
N THR A 465 -20.13 12.17 20.13
CA THR A 465 -18.74 11.82 20.41
C THR A 465 -18.34 12.58 21.66
N VAL A 466 -17.88 11.88 22.69
CA VAL A 466 -17.08 12.54 23.73
C VAL A 466 -15.90 13.21 23.01
N ILE A 467 -15.45 14.39 23.46
CA ILE A 467 -14.15 14.92 23.04
C ILE A 467 -13.11 13.93 23.58
N ASP A 468 -12.85 12.90 22.79
CA ASP A 468 -12.02 11.76 23.10
C ASP A 468 -10.71 11.95 22.33
N SER A 469 -9.88 12.85 22.86
CA SER A 469 -8.60 13.20 22.26
C SER A 469 -7.71 11.98 22.11
N SER A 470 -7.81 11.00 23.02
CA SER A 470 -7.00 9.78 23.03
C SER A 470 -7.36 8.86 21.85
N LYS A 471 -8.65 8.59 21.63
CA LYS A 471 -9.13 7.85 20.46
C LYS A 471 -8.85 8.60 19.15
N ALA A 472 -9.07 9.91 19.12
CA ALA A 472 -8.78 10.72 17.93
C ALA A 472 -7.28 10.69 17.58
N LYS A 473 -6.38 10.84 18.57
CA LYS A 473 -4.93 10.71 18.38
C LYS A 473 -4.54 9.33 17.86
N TYR A 474 -5.13 8.27 18.42
CA TYR A 474 -4.88 6.89 17.99
C TYR A 474 -5.19 6.68 16.50
N TYR A 475 -6.33 7.17 16.01
CA TYR A 475 -6.71 6.97 14.60
C TYR A 475 -6.09 7.98 13.63
N PHE A 476 -5.90 9.25 14.05
CA PHE A 476 -5.60 10.36 13.13
C PHE A 476 -4.21 10.97 13.29
N GLY A 477 -3.47 10.65 14.35
CA GLY A 477 -2.12 11.15 14.62
C GLY A 477 -1.03 10.58 13.69
N LYS A 478 -1.15 10.72 12.37
CA LYS A 478 -0.15 10.23 11.41
C LYS A 478 0.45 11.36 10.58
N GLN A 479 1.76 11.25 10.33
CA GLN A 479 2.46 12.08 9.34
C GLN A 479 2.31 11.49 7.93
N THR A 480 2.23 12.33 6.91
CA THR A 480 2.13 11.92 5.50
C THR A 480 3.47 11.42 4.96
N LEU A 481 3.47 10.61 3.89
CA LEU A 481 4.70 10.14 3.23
C LEU A 481 5.61 11.30 2.79
N PHE A 482 5.02 12.37 2.26
CA PHE A 482 5.73 13.56 1.78
C PHE A 482 6.38 14.38 2.91
N THR A 483 5.96 14.14 4.15
CA THR A 483 6.52 14.78 5.35
C THR A 483 7.50 13.87 6.11
N LYS A 484 7.62 12.59 5.74
CA LYS A 484 8.58 11.66 6.36
C LYS A 484 9.99 11.97 5.89
N ILE A 485 10.95 11.89 6.80
CA ILE A 485 12.39 11.95 6.48
C ILE A 485 12.77 10.61 5.84
N CYS A 486 13.38 10.61 4.66
CA CYS A 486 13.99 9.41 4.04
C CYS A 486 13.10 8.14 3.97
N PRO A 487 11.83 8.22 3.54
CA PRO A 487 10.88 7.12 3.72
C PRO A 487 11.29 5.81 3.02
N ARG A 488 11.87 5.92 1.81
CA ARG A 488 12.33 4.75 1.02
C ARG A 488 13.44 3.97 1.72
N TYR A 489 14.47 4.68 2.19
CA TYR A 489 15.60 4.09 2.88
C TYR A 489 15.16 3.40 4.18
N ILE A 490 14.37 4.10 5.01
CA ILE A 490 13.88 3.54 6.28
C ILE A 490 13.07 2.28 6.02
N SER A 491 12.16 2.30 5.04
CA SER A 491 11.36 1.12 4.71
C SER A 491 12.23 -0.08 4.28
N SER A 492 13.26 0.15 3.47
CA SER A 492 14.23 -0.89 3.08
C SER A 492 15.02 -1.42 4.28
N SER A 493 15.56 -0.53 5.13
CA SER A 493 16.32 -0.91 6.32
C SER A 493 15.47 -1.66 7.36
N LEU A 494 14.21 -1.27 7.54
CA LEU A 494 13.27 -2.01 8.40
C LEU A 494 13.06 -3.44 7.90
N LYS A 495 12.91 -3.61 6.58
CA LYS A 495 12.76 -4.95 5.98
C LYS A 495 14.02 -5.79 6.16
N GLU A 496 15.19 -5.21 5.97
CA GLU A 496 16.48 -5.88 6.20
C GLU A 496 16.63 -6.30 7.67
N ALA A 497 16.38 -5.40 8.61
CA ALA A 497 16.43 -5.68 10.04
C ALA A 497 15.45 -6.77 10.45
N SER A 498 14.23 -6.76 9.90
CA SER A 498 13.22 -7.79 10.13
C SER A 498 13.67 -9.16 9.61
N ASN A 499 14.24 -9.22 8.40
CA ASN A 499 14.79 -10.47 7.84
C ASN A 499 15.94 -11.03 8.69
N LEU A 500 16.84 -10.16 9.18
CA LEU A 500 17.92 -10.55 10.08
C LEU A 500 17.38 -11.06 11.42
N PHE A 501 16.35 -10.42 11.97
CA PHE A 501 15.66 -10.86 13.18
C PHE A 501 15.08 -12.27 13.00
N TYR A 502 14.34 -12.52 11.91
CA TYR A 502 13.79 -13.85 11.62
C TYR A 502 14.87 -14.91 11.35
N SER A 503 16.02 -14.48 10.82
CA SER A 503 17.20 -15.34 10.65
C SER A 503 18.01 -15.54 11.94
N LYS A 504 17.50 -15.05 13.09
CA LYS A 504 18.14 -15.08 14.42
C LYS A 504 19.47 -14.34 14.50
N ASN A 505 19.76 -13.45 13.54
CA ASN A 505 20.94 -12.58 13.56
C ASN A 505 20.61 -11.28 14.30
N TYR A 506 20.36 -11.40 15.60
CA TYR A 506 19.84 -10.32 16.42
C TYR A 506 20.83 -9.15 16.58
N VAL A 507 22.13 -9.41 16.63
CA VAL A 507 23.15 -8.36 16.79
C VAL A 507 23.13 -7.39 15.60
N GLN A 508 23.06 -7.91 14.37
CA GLN A 508 22.98 -7.05 13.19
C GLN A 508 21.62 -6.37 13.06
N ALA A 509 20.52 -7.07 13.35
CA ALA A 509 19.18 -6.48 13.36
C ALA A 509 19.10 -5.29 14.33
N LEU A 510 19.62 -5.44 15.55
CA LEU A 510 19.65 -4.40 16.58
C LEU A 510 20.42 -3.16 16.11
N LYS A 511 21.56 -3.37 15.45
CA LYS A 511 22.37 -2.29 14.88
C LYS A 511 21.56 -1.47 13.87
N ILE A 512 20.90 -2.14 12.91
CA ILE A 512 20.10 -1.44 11.89
C ILE A 512 18.93 -0.68 12.52
N TYR A 513 18.20 -1.29 13.46
CA TYR A 513 17.13 -0.59 14.17
C TYR A 513 17.66 0.64 14.94
N SER A 514 18.81 0.52 15.60
CA SER A 514 19.46 1.65 16.28
C SER A 514 19.85 2.76 15.30
N ASP A 515 20.42 2.42 14.14
CA ASP A 515 20.82 3.38 13.12
C ASP A 515 19.62 4.15 12.55
N ILE A 516 18.45 3.50 12.40
CA ILE A 516 17.20 4.16 12.01
C ILE A 516 16.76 5.14 13.10
N LEU A 517 16.76 4.72 14.36
CA LEU A 517 16.31 5.54 15.50
C LEU A 517 17.20 6.76 15.76
N GLN A 518 18.47 6.73 15.36
CA GLN A 518 19.34 7.91 15.39
C GLN A 518 18.95 8.97 14.35
N LYS A 519 18.31 8.56 13.24
CA LYS A 519 17.92 9.46 12.14
C LYS A 519 16.49 9.97 12.30
N THR A 520 15.58 9.15 12.83
CA THR A 520 14.16 9.50 12.95
C THR A 520 13.48 8.69 14.05
N ASN A 521 12.44 9.27 14.63
CA ASN A 521 11.53 8.57 15.51
C ASN A 521 10.57 7.71 14.68
N ASN A 522 10.96 6.46 14.43
CA ASN A 522 10.16 5.49 13.70
C ASN A 522 9.64 4.38 14.63
N TYR A 523 8.31 4.25 14.71
CA TYR A 523 7.64 3.26 15.56
C TYR A 523 8.11 1.83 15.32
N PHE A 524 8.15 1.38 14.06
CA PHE A 524 8.54 0.01 13.73
C PHE A 524 10.00 -0.27 14.08
N ALA A 525 10.88 0.72 13.94
CA ALA A 525 12.26 0.59 14.37
C ALA A 525 12.37 0.49 15.90
N LEU A 526 11.56 1.26 16.64
CA LEU A 526 11.53 1.22 18.10
C LEU A 526 11.07 -0.13 18.63
N MET A 527 9.96 -0.65 18.08
CA MET A 527 9.45 -1.99 18.43
C MET A 527 10.42 -3.09 18.01
N GLY A 528 11.03 -2.97 16.83
CA GLY A 528 12.07 -3.88 16.36
C GLY A 528 13.28 -3.90 17.28
N TYR A 529 13.75 -2.73 17.72
CA TYR A 529 14.85 -2.60 18.68
C TYR A 529 14.51 -3.26 20.02
N ALA A 530 13.32 -3.00 20.56
CA ALA A 530 12.86 -3.58 21.83
C ALA A 530 12.80 -5.11 21.75
N ASN A 531 12.11 -5.66 20.76
CA ASN A 531 11.99 -7.11 20.55
C ASN A 531 13.36 -7.77 20.34
N THR A 532 14.25 -7.16 19.56
CA THR A 532 15.60 -7.69 19.33
C THR A 532 16.45 -7.67 20.61
N SER A 533 16.28 -6.65 21.45
CA SER A 533 16.96 -6.55 22.75
C SER A 533 16.48 -7.64 23.72
N LEU A 534 15.17 -7.96 23.70
CA LEU A 534 14.60 -9.06 24.48
C LEU A 534 15.18 -10.42 24.08
N GLU A 535 15.29 -10.70 22.77
CA GLU A 535 15.92 -11.92 22.25
C GLU A 535 17.40 -12.04 22.65
N LEU A 536 18.09 -10.90 22.79
CA LEU A 536 19.46 -10.81 23.30
C LEU A 536 19.55 -10.82 24.84
N LYS A 537 18.44 -11.06 25.54
CA LYS A 537 18.32 -11.07 27.01
C LYS A 537 18.76 -9.75 27.66
N ASN A 538 18.58 -8.63 26.97
CA ASN A 538 18.92 -7.30 27.47
C ASN A 538 17.66 -6.42 27.60
N ILE A 539 16.88 -6.71 28.64
CA ILE A 539 15.60 -6.04 28.92
C ILE A 539 15.81 -4.55 29.23
N TYR A 540 16.85 -4.19 29.99
CA TYR A 540 17.13 -2.81 30.36
C TYR A 540 17.42 -1.91 29.15
N ASN A 541 18.09 -2.43 28.11
CA ASN A 541 18.27 -1.66 26.87
C ASN A 541 16.94 -1.39 26.16
N ALA A 542 16.06 -2.39 26.07
CA ALA A 542 14.73 -2.22 25.51
C ALA A 542 13.94 -1.16 26.28
N LEU A 543 13.87 -1.32 27.60
CA LEU A 543 13.14 -0.45 28.53
C LEU A 543 13.63 0.99 28.43
N ASN A 544 14.94 1.23 28.60
CA ASN A 544 15.51 2.57 28.53
C ASN A 544 15.25 3.25 27.18
N LYS A 545 15.37 2.50 26.08
CA LYS A 545 15.12 3.05 24.74
C LYS A 545 13.65 3.43 24.57
N VAL A 546 12.73 2.52 24.87
CA VAL A 546 11.28 2.76 24.72
C VAL A 546 10.82 3.90 25.64
N GLU A 547 11.24 3.92 26.91
CA GLU A 547 10.89 4.98 27.87
C GLU A 547 11.40 6.36 27.40
N SER A 548 12.66 6.44 26.95
CA SER A 548 13.25 7.71 26.51
C SER A 548 12.58 8.30 25.27
N ASN A 549 12.03 7.45 24.39
CA ASN A 549 11.40 7.86 23.15
C ASN A 549 9.88 8.04 23.25
N LEU A 550 9.22 7.59 24.31
CA LEU A 550 7.75 7.59 24.42
C LEU A 550 7.13 8.98 24.19
N LYS A 551 7.75 10.04 24.74
CA LYS A 551 7.26 11.42 24.63
C LYS A 551 7.17 11.90 23.17
N ASP A 552 8.07 11.43 22.31
CA ASP A 552 8.09 11.84 20.90
C ASP A 552 6.85 11.35 20.12
N TYR A 553 6.12 10.39 20.68
CA TYR A 553 4.95 9.77 20.06
C TYR A 553 3.62 10.27 20.62
N GLU A 554 3.59 11.19 21.59
CA GLU A 554 2.38 11.62 22.31
C GLU A 554 1.23 12.09 21.40
N ASN A 555 1.56 12.66 20.24
CA ASN A 555 0.59 13.14 19.24
C ASN A 555 0.47 12.21 18.02
N THR A 556 0.89 10.95 18.17
CA THR A 556 0.88 9.98 17.08
C THR A 556 -0.09 8.81 17.33
N SER A 557 -0.47 8.11 16.27
CA SER A 557 -1.27 6.88 16.32
C SER A 557 -0.61 5.74 17.10
N TYR A 558 0.69 5.85 17.37
CA TYR A 558 1.47 4.77 17.98
C TYR A 558 1.63 4.90 19.49
N TYR A 559 1.28 6.04 20.08
CA TYR A 559 1.52 6.35 21.49
C TYR A 559 1.07 5.22 22.44
N TYR A 560 -0.19 4.81 22.34
CA TYR A 560 -0.75 3.79 23.22
C TYR A 560 -0.24 2.38 22.95
N ASN A 561 0.17 2.08 21.71
CA ASN A 561 0.83 0.80 21.41
C ASN A 561 2.21 0.74 22.11
N ILE A 562 2.95 1.85 22.09
CA ILE A 562 4.24 1.97 22.78
C ILE A 562 4.06 1.92 24.29
N GLN A 563 3.01 2.55 24.84
CA GLN A 563 2.71 2.44 26.27
C GLN A 563 2.42 1.00 26.69
N LEU A 564 1.65 0.25 25.90
CA LEU A 564 1.38 -1.16 26.18
C LEU A 564 2.67 -1.97 26.18
N GLU A 565 3.52 -1.78 25.16
CA GLU A 565 4.83 -2.43 25.06
C GLU A 565 5.74 -2.07 26.24
N LEU A 566 5.75 -0.79 26.66
CA LEU A 566 6.52 -0.34 27.81
C LEU A 566 6.03 -0.98 29.12
N GLY A 567 4.72 -1.16 29.27
CA GLY A 567 4.13 -1.91 30.37
C GLY A 567 4.59 -3.36 30.38
N ASP A 568 4.56 -4.04 29.21
CA ASP A 568 5.03 -5.41 29.05
C ASP A 568 6.53 -5.52 29.42
N LEU A 569 7.36 -4.55 29.01
CA LEU A 569 8.79 -4.48 29.37
C LEU A 569 9.01 -4.26 30.87
N TYR A 570 8.25 -3.38 31.51
CA TYR A 570 8.35 -3.17 32.97
C TYR A 570 8.00 -4.44 33.74
N SER A 571 6.96 -5.16 33.32
CA SER A 571 6.59 -6.45 33.90
C SER A 571 7.73 -7.46 33.79
N LEU A 572 8.34 -7.58 32.62
CA LEU A 572 9.48 -8.49 32.39
C LEU A 572 10.75 -8.09 33.19
N SER A 573 10.83 -6.84 33.65
CA SER A 573 11.90 -6.32 34.52
C SER A 573 11.54 -6.32 36.02
N ASP A 574 10.44 -6.97 36.40
CA ASP A 574 9.93 -7.05 37.78
C ASP A 574 9.54 -5.68 38.40
N ASN A 575 9.16 -4.71 37.57
CA ASN A 575 8.63 -3.41 38.00
C ASN A 575 7.11 -3.33 37.81
N GLU A 576 6.38 -4.07 38.64
CA GLU A 576 4.93 -4.25 38.53
C GLU A 576 4.16 -2.94 38.69
N ILE A 577 4.59 -2.05 39.61
CA ILE A 577 3.90 -0.77 39.88
C ILE A 577 3.84 0.10 38.61
N LYS A 578 4.96 0.22 37.90
CA LYS A 578 4.99 0.99 36.65
C LYS A 578 4.22 0.30 35.53
N ALA A 579 4.32 -1.02 35.42
CA ALA A 579 3.57 -1.80 34.43
C ALA A 579 2.06 -1.60 34.61
N ASP A 580 1.55 -1.83 35.83
CA ASP A 580 0.14 -1.69 36.17
C ASP A 580 -0.37 -0.26 35.94
N SER A 581 0.44 0.75 36.25
CA SER A 581 0.10 2.15 35.96
C SER A 581 -0.15 2.40 34.48
N LEU A 582 0.70 1.87 33.58
CA LEU A 582 0.56 2.05 32.14
C LEU A 582 -0.67 1.32 31.59
N TYR A 583 -0.92 0.08 32.03
CA TYR A 583 -2.13 -0.64 31.64
C TYR A 583 -3.40 0.08 32.09
N ASN A 584 -3.41 0.64 33.32
CA ASN A 584 -4.54 1.41 33.84
C ASN A 584 -4.78 2.70 33.03
N ILE A 585 -3.72 3.40 32.61
CA ILE A 585 -3.85 4.59 31.75
C ILE A 585 -4.58 4.23 30.44
N ILE A 586 -4.19 3.14 29.78
CA ILE A 586 -4.84 2.70 28.53
C ILE A 586 -6.31 2.35 28.76
N ILE A 587 -6.65 1.69 29.87
CA ILE A 587 -8.02 1.33 30.22
C ILE A 587 -8.87 2.58 30.48
N LEU A 588 -8.34 3.55 31.21
CA LEU A 588 -9.02 4.80 31.55
C LEU A 588 -9.24 5.69 30.33
N GLU A 589 -8.22 5.83 29.47
CA GLU A 589 -8.28 6.69 28.29
C GLU A 589 -9.02 6.04 27.10
N ASN A 590 -9.12 4.70 27.07
CA ASN A 590 -9.87 3.93 26.06
C ASN A 590 -9.63 4.39 24.60
N PRO A 591 -8.37 4.43 24.13
CA PRO A 591 -8.03 4.88 22.78
C PRO A 591 -8.53 3.91 21.70
N ASN A 592 -8.57 2.61 22.02
CA ASN A 592 -9.03 1.55 21.13
C ASN A 592 -9.46 0.32 21.97
N ASN A 593 -10.54 -0.34 21.56
CA ASN A 593 -11.12 -1.47 22.30
C ASN A 593 -10.13 -2.62 22.49
N TRP A 594 -9.33 -2.94 21.46
CA TRP A 594 -8.37 -4.04 21.51
C TRP A 594 -7.24 -3.76 22.51
N LEU A 595 -6.72 -2.53 22.56
CA LEU A 595 -5.72 -2.13 23.55
C LEU A 595 -6.26 -2.21 24.98
N VAL A 596 -7.53 -1.86 25.19
CA VAL A 596 -8.19 -2.03 26.49
C VAL A 596 -8.30 -3.50 26.88
N TYR A 597 -8.68 -4.39 25.96
CA TYR A 597 -8.72 -5.83 26.24
C TYR A 597 -7.35 -6.39 26.59
N LEU A 598 -6.30 -6.01 25.85
CA LEU A 598 -4.94 -6.43 26.15
C LEU A 598 -4.49 -5.94 27.52
N SER A 599 -4.73 -4.68 27.86
CA SER A 599 -4.35 -4.09 29.15
C SER A 599 -5.08 -4.74 30.33
N LYS A 600 -6.39 -5.01 30.20
CA LYS A 600 -7.17 -5.77 31.19
C LYS A 600 -6.62 -7.18 31.40
N LEU A 601 -6.24 -7.86 30.31
CA LEU A 601 -5.61 -9.16 30.38
C LEU A 601 -4.27 -9.08 31.13
N ARG A 602 -3.46 -8.05 30.89
CA ARG A 602 -2.16 -7.90 31.58
C ARG A 602 -2.34 -7.71 33.08
N LEU A 603 -3.22 -6.80 33.50
CA LEU A 603 -3.55 -6.60 34.92
C LEU A 603 -4.13 -7.86 35.58
N TYR A 604 -4.93 -8.64 34.86
CA TYR A 604 -5.45 -9.89 35.40
C TYR A 604 -4.33 -10.92 35.62
N LEU A 605 -3.39 -11.03 34.68
CA LEU A 605 -2.28 -11.97 34.77
C LEU A 605 -1.18 -11.50 35.73
N SER A 606 -1.01 -10.19 35.98
CA SER A 606 -0.03 -9.68 36.96
C SER A 606 -0.40 -10.06 38.38
N ASN A 607 -1.69 -10.08 38.71
CA ASN A 607 -2.21 -10.53 40.01
C ASN A 607 -1.99 -12.04 40.30
N GLN A 608 -1.53 -12.82 39.32
CA GLN A 608 -1.22 -14.24 39.47
C GLN A 608 0.29 -14.45 39.34
N SER A 609 0.94 -14.94 40.40
CA SER A 609 2.41 -15.02 40.46
C SER A 609 3.02 -15.69 39.23
N ASN A 610 3.92 -14.97 38.54
CA ASN A 610 4.63 -15.37 37.33
C ASN A 610 3.77 -15.67 36.08
N TYR A 611 2.45 -15.47 36.09
CA TYR A 611 1.62 -15.75 34.92
C TYR A 611 1.85 -14.76 33.78
N LEU A 612 1.94 -13.47 34.09
CA LEU A 612 2.16 -12.43 33.08
C LEU A 612 3.51 -12.60 32.39
N ASN A 613 4.60 -12.73 33.15
CA ASN A 613 5.95 -12.88 32.58
C ASN A 613 6.07 -14.13 31.69
N ASN A 614 5.50 -15.26 32.12
CA ASN A 614 5.41 -16.46 31.29
C ASN A 614 4.57 -16.22 30.02
N TYR A 615 3.42 -15.55 30.15
CA TYR A 615 2.57 -15.24 29.00
C TYR A 615 3.27 -14.34 27.98
N LEU A 616 4.03 -13.35 28.42
CA LEU A 616 4.77 -12.44 27.54
C LEU A 616 5.89 -13.17 26.80
N ALA A 617 6.66 -14.02 27.49
CA ALA A 617 7.79 -14.75 26.93
C ALA A 617 7.43 -15.93 26.00
N ASN A 618 6.20 -16.45 26.11
CA ASN A 618 5.79 -17.67 25.41
C ASN A 618 5.42 -17.47 23.93
N GLN A 619 5.43 -18.55 23.15
CA GLN A 619 4.93 -18.56 21.78
C GLN A 619 3.37 -18.65 21.76
N PRO A 620 2.69 -18.33 20.64
CA PRO A 620 1.22 -18.22 20.62
C PRO A 620 0.47 -19.46 21.11
N LYS A 621 0.97 -20.68 20.84
CA LYS A 621 0.33 -21.93 21.25
C LYS A 621 0.39 -22.14 22.77
N GLU A 622 1.50 -21.77 23.38
CA GLU A 622 1.75 -21.83 24.82
C GLU A 622 0.92 -20.76 25.54
N LYS A 623 0.85 -19.53 24.99
CA LYS A 623 -0.07 -18.50 25.46
C LYS A 623 -1.51 -19.00 25.47
N PHE A 624 -1.95 -19.63 24.38
CA PHE A 624 -3.30 -20.19 24.26
C PHE A 624 -3.58 -21.25 25.34
N ASN A 625 -2.68 -22.22 25.48
CA ASN A 625 -2.80 -23.29 26.48
C ASN A 625 -2.79 -22.76 27.92
N GLN A 626 -1.99 -21.72 28.21
CA GLN A 626 -1.95 -21.09 29.52
C GLN A 626 -3.29 -20.42 29.85
N LEU A 627 -3.85 -19.64 28.92
CA LEU A 627 -5.15 -18.98 29.12
C LEU A 627 -6.29 -20.00 29.27
N LEU A 628 -6.27 -21.10 28.49
CA LEU A 628 -7.26 -22.18 28.61
C LEU A 628 -7.24 -22.92 29.95
N LYS A 629 -6.11 -22.92 30.68
CA LYS A 629 -6.02 -23.59 31.99
C LYS A 629 -6.70 -22.80 33.10
N ILE A 630 -6.74 -21.48 32.97
CA ILE A 630 -7.21 -20.57 34.03
C ILE A 630 -8.59 -19.98 33.74
N ILE A 631 -9.15 -20.20 32.55
CA ILE A 631 -10.45 -19.64 32.18
C ILE A 631 -11.58 -20.24 33.02
N ASP A 632 -12.37 -19.35 33.62
CA ASP A 632 -13.55 -19.66 34.40
C ASP A 632 -14.67 -18.63 34.15
N LYS A 633 -15.78 -18.77 34.89
CA LYS A 633 -16.96 -17.91 34.77
C LYS A 633 -16.72 -16.45 35.19
N ASN A 634 -15.73 -16.19 36.05
CA ASN A 634 -15.46 -14.88 36.64
C ASN A 634 -14.49 -14.05 35.79
N ASN A 635 -13.63 -14.69 34.99
CA ASN A 635 -12.59 -14.02 34.20
C ASN A 635 -12.82 -14.09 32.68
N ILE A 636 -13.90 -14.74 32.23
CA ILE A 636 -14.17 -14.98 30.80
C ILE A 636 -14.17 -13.69 29.97
N GLU A 637 -14.72 -12.59 30.48
CA GLU A 637 -14.76 -11.31 29.74
C GLU A 637 -13.36 -10.74 29.45
N ILE A 638 -12.39 -11.06 30.30
CA ILE A 638 -11.01 -10.60 30.19
C ILE A 638 -10.21 -11.51 29.25
N LEU A 639 -10.37 -12.83 29.39
CA LEU A 639 -9.54 -13.81 28.69
C LEU A 639 -10.04 -14.13 27.27
N LEU A 640 -11.36 -14.12 27.05
CA LEU A 640 -11.98 -14.58 25.82
C LEU A 640 -11.52 -13.82 24.55
N PRO A 641 -11.35 -12.47 24.54
CA PRO A 641 -10.87 -11.78 23.34
C PRO A 641 -9.53 -12.32 22.83
N SER A 642 -8.56 -12.53 23.74
CA SER A 642 -7.25 -13.07 23.39
C SER A 642 -7.29 -14.55 23.06
N LEU A 643 -8.15 -15.33 23.73
CA LEU A 643 -8.37 -16.74 23.39
C LEU A 643 -8.92 -16.93 21.98
N ILE A 644 -9.90 -16.12 21.55
CA ILE A 644 -10.44 -16.15 20.17
C ILE A 644 -9.32 -15.86 19.16
N LYS A 645 -8.54 -14.80 19.38
CA LYS A 645 -7.44 -14.43 18.49
C LYS A 645 -6.38 -15.54 18.40
N LEU A 646 -5.98 -16.09 19.54
CA LEU A 646 -5.00 -17.18 19.59
C LEU A 646 -5.55 -18.48 19.00
N ALA A 647 -6.84 -18.78 19.14
CA ALA A 647 -7.49 -19.93 18.51
C ALA A 647 -7.40 -19.86 16.98
N ASN A 648 -7.62 -18.67 16.40
CA ASN A 648 -7.44 -18.44 14.96
C ASN A 648 -5.98 -18.60 14.53
N ILE A 649 -5.02 -18.02 15.26
CA ILE A 649 -3.58 -18.09 14.92
C ILE A 649 -3.04 -19.52 15.03
N THR A 650 -3.53 -20.30 15.99
CA THR A 650 -3.04 -21.66 16.28
C THR A 650 -3.80 -22.76 15.54
N ASP A 651 -4.76 -22.40 14.68
CA ASP A 651 -5.69 -23.31 13.98
C ASP A 651 -6.34 -24.32 14.95
N CYS A 652 -6.86 -23.80 16.07
CA CYS A 652 -7.48 -24.62 17.09
C CYS A 652 -8.77 -25.29 16.58
N ASN A 653 -8.99 -26.56 16.93
CA ASN A 653 -10.23 -27.24 16.61
C ASN A 653 -11.43 -26.54 17.29
N TYR A 654 -12.40 -26.10 16.47
CA TYR A 654 -13.57 -25.35 16.92
C TYR A 654 -14.38 -26.05 18.02
N ARG A 655 -14.62 -27.36 17.89
CA ARG A 655 -15.40 -28.11 18.90
C ARG A 655 -14.67 -28.22 20.22
N PHE A 656 -13.34 -28.38 20.16
CA PHE A 656 -12.51 -28.37 21.37
C PHE A 656 -12.51 -26.99 22.03
N PHE A 657 -12.38 -25.91 21.25
CA PHE A 657 -12.50 -24.55 21.76
C PHE A 657 -13.85 -24.35 22.46
N LEU A 658 -14.96 -24.63 21.77
CA LEU A 658 -16.29 -24.49 22.33
C LEU A 658 -16.51 -25.34 23.57
N SER A 659 -16.02 -26.58 23.64
CA SER A 659 -16.25 -27.42 24.83
C SER A 659 -15.60 -26.82 26.09
N LYS A 660 -14.43 -26.19 25.94
CA LYS A 660 -13.73 -25.48 27.02
C LYS A 660 -14.42 -24.18 27.40
N ILE A 661 -14.89 -23.41 26.42
CA ILE A 661 -15.60 -22.16 26.73
C ILE A 661 -17.01 -22.47 27.29
N ASN A 662 -17.73 -23.47 26.77
CA ASN A 662 -19.07 -23.85 27.22
C ASN A 662 -19.09 -24.39 28.65
N SER A 663 -18.07 -25.15 29.08
CA SER A 663 -17.94 -25.52 30.51
C SER A 663 -17.80 -24.29 31.42
N SER A 664 -17.37 -23.16 30.86
CA SER A 664 -17.15 -21.88 31.54
C SER A 664 -18.20 -20.81 31.18
N LEU A 665 -19.19 -21.11 30.32
CA LEU A 665 -20.30 -20.22 29.89
C LEU A 665 -21.64 -20.73 30.44
N PRO A 666 -22.24 -20.10 31.46
CA PRO A 666 -23.66 -19.81 31.38
C PRO A 666 -23.79 -18.60 30.43
N SER A 667 -24.54 -18.73 29.33
CA SER A 667 -24.73 -17.67 28.32
C SER A 667 -25.37 -16.37 28.82
N ASP A 668 -25.57 -16.24 30.13
CA ASP A 668 -26.31 -15.17 30.79
C ASP A 668 -25.39 -14.17 31.52
N ASN A 669 -24.06 -14.40 31.55
CA ASN A 669 -23.12 -13.61 32.37
C ASN A 669 -22.18 -12.65 31.62
N ILE A 670 -22.11 -12.68 30.28
CA ILE A 670 -21.26 -11.73 29.53
C ILE A 670 -22.05 -10.45 29.25
N ASN A 671 -21.66 -9.35 29.90
CA ASN A 671 -22.27 -8.02 29.80
C ASN A 671 -21.51 -7.08 28.86
N ASN A 672 -20.76 -7.62 27.91
CA ASN A 672 -20.00 -6.85 26.92
C ASN A 672 -20.45 -7.18 25.48
N SER A 673 -21.17 -6.24 24.86
CA SER A 673 -21.71 -6.39 23.50
C SER A 673 -20.62 -6.59 22.44
N MET A 674 -19.48 -5.92 22.55
CA MET A 674 -18.41 -6.04 21.55
C MET A 674 -17.68 -7.40 21.64
N LEU A 675 -17.52 -7.92 22.86
CA LEU A 675 -16.99 -9.26 23.05
C LEU A 675 -17.92 -10.33 22.46
N LEU A 676 -19.22 -10.22 22.72
CA LEU A 676 -20.21 -11.11 22.11
C LEU A 676 -20.19 -11.02 20.58
N ASN A 677 -20.02 -9.82 20.01
CA ASN A 677 -19.84 -9.65 18.57
C ASN A 677 -18.62 -10.43 18.04
N TYR A 678 -17.45 -10.33 18.70
CA TYR A 678 -16.27 -11.10 18.30
C TYR A 678 -16.47 -12.61 18.41
N LEU A 679 -17.15 -13.07 19.46
CA LEU A 679 -17.49 -14.48 19.61
C LEU A 679 -18.44 -14.95 18.50
N ALA A 680 -19.47 -14.15 18.16
CA ALA A 680 -20.41 -14.46 17.08
C ALA A 680 -19.71 -14.54 15.72
N MET A 681 -18.78 -13.63 15.42
CA MET A 681 -18.00 -13.67 14.18
C MET A 681 -17.05 -14.87 14.13
N PHE A 682 -16.43 -15.23 15.26
CA PHE A 682 -15.64 -16.46 15.34
C PHE A 682 -16.49 -17.72 15.11
N MET A 683 -17.70 -17.78 15.66
CA MET A 683 -18.65 -18.87 15.41
C MET A 683 -19.08 -18.92 13.93
N LEU A 684 -19.34 -17.75 13.31
CA LEU A 684 -19.67 -17.61 11.90
C LEU A 684 -18.57 -18.18 10.99
N ASP A 685 -17.31 -17.81 11.24
CA ASP A 685 -16.14 -18.28 10.47
C ASP A 685 -15.90 -19.79 10.64
N ASN A 686 -16.51 -20.41 11.64
CA ASN A 686 -16.53 -21.85 11.88
C ASN A 686 -17.86 -22.52 11.48
N PHE A 687 -18.72 -21.83 10.74
CA PHE A 687 -20.00 -22.30 10.20
C PHE A 687 -21.05 -22.69 11.26
N ASP A 688 -20.94 -22.15 12.48
CA ASP A 688 -21.92 -22.35 13.55
C ASP A 688 -22.94 -21.21 13.58
N PHE A 689 -23.78 -21.17 12.55
CA PHE A 689 -24.71 -20.06 12.34
C PHE A 689 -25.77 -19.93 13.45
N ILE A 690 -26.16 -21.05 14.06
CA ILE A 690 -27.20 -21.07 15.10
C ILE A 690 -26.69 -20.38 16.36
N ASN A 691 -25.50 -20.78 16.85
CA ASN A 691 -24.92 -20.15 18.03
C ASN A 691 -24.44 -18.73 17.73
N ALA A 692 -23.88 -18.48 16.54
CA ALA A 692 -23.50 -17.13 16.10
C ALA A 692 -24.69 -16.16 16.19
N LYS A 693 -25.87 -16.58 15.70
CA LYS A 693 -27.10 -15.79 15.78
C LYS A 693 -27.52 -15.54 17.22
N LYS A 694 -27.58 -16.59 18.06
CA LYS A 694 -27.96 -16.45 19.47
C LYS A 694 -27.08 -15.42 20.20
N ILE A 695 -25.77 -15.47 19.96
CA ILE A 695 -24.79 -14.60 20.60
C ILE A 695 -24.89 -13.16 20.09
N ILE A 696 -25.08 -12.94 18.77
CA ILE A 696 -25.22 -11.58 18.24
C ILE A 696 -26.54 -10.93 18.68
N ASP A 697 -27.63 -11.69 18.81
CA ASP A 697 -28.91 -11.19 19.34
C ASP A 697 -28.75 -10.70 20.79
N GLN A 698 -28.02 -11.46 21.62
CA GLN A 698 -27.67 -11.02 22.98
C GLN A 698 -26.81 -9.74 22.96
N ALA A 699 -25.83 -9.65 22.05
CA ALA A 699 -25.01 -8.45 21.88
C ALA A 699 -25.85 -7.21 21.56
N ILE A 700 -26.85 -7.35 20.67
CA ILE A 700 -27.76 -6.27 20.27
C ILE A 700 -28.60 -5.80 21.46
N VAL A 701 -29.15 -6.73 22.25
CA VAL A 701 -29.95 -6.41 23.44
C VAL A 701 -29.14 -5.58 24.44
N LEU A 702 -27.89 -5.96 24.71
CA LEU A 702 -26.99 -5.23 25.61
C LEU A 702 -26.58 -3.85 25.08
N ASN A 703 -26.72 -3.62 23.78
CA ASN A 703 -26.21 -2.43 23.09
C ASN A 703 -27.31 -1.45 22.64
N LYS A 704 -28.55 -1.63 23.10
CA LYS A 704 -29.76 -0.97 22.58
C LYS A 704 -29.72 0.58 22.56
N ASN A 705 -28.76 1.22 23.25
CA ASN A 705 -28.59 2.67 23.33
C ASN A 705 -27.15 3.17 23.09
N LYS A 706 -26.32 2.48 22.28
CA LYS A 706 -24.90 2.85 22.05
C LYS A 706 -24.55 2.94 20.56
N TYR A 707 -23.44 3.60 20.26
CA TYR A 707 -22.93 3.85 18.89
C TYR A 707 -22.68 2.59 18.03
N ASN A 708 -22.59 1.40 18.63
CA ASN A 708 -22.26 0.15 17.93
C ASN A 708 -23.45 -0.60 17.32
N THR A 709 -24.70 -0.14 17.46
CA THR A 709 -25.88 -0.90 16.99
C THR A 709 -25.85 -1.18 15.50
N ALA A 710 -25.33 -0.24 14.68
CA ALA A 710 -25.21 -0.41 13.25
C ALA A 710 -24.29 -1.59 12.86
N LEU A 711 -23.15 -1.75 13.54
CA LEU A 711 -22.23 -2.87 13.29
C LEU A 711 -22.89 -4.21 13.66
N LEU A 712 -23.55 -4.28 14.82
CA LEU A 712 -24.17 -5.51 15.28
C LEU A 712 -25.31 -5.94 14.35
N SER A 713 -26.13 -5.00 13.89
CA SER A 713 -27.16 -5.26 12.88
C SER A 713 -26.57 -5.73 11.56
N TYR A 714 -25.47 -5.09 11.11
CA TYR A 714 -24.75 -5.51 9.90
C TYR A 714 -24.21 -6.95 10.01
N ASN A 715 -23.66 -7.32 11.17
CA ASN A 715 -23.16 -8.67 11.41
C ASN A 715 -24.28 -9.71 11.59
N LEU A 716 -25.43 -9.34 12.15
CA LEU A 716 -26.61 -10.20 12.20
C LEU A 716 -27.13 -10.51 10.79
N GLU A 717 -27.24 -9.49 9.92
CA GLU A 717 -27.61 -9.68 8.51
C GLU A 717 -26.66 -10.66 7.80
N LYS A 718 -25.35 -10.49 8.03
CA LYS A 718 -24.31 -11.40 7.53
C LYS A 718 -24.53 -12.85 7.98
N ILE A 719 -24.76 -13.07 9.27
CA ILE A 719 -25.01 -14.41 9.84
C ILE A 719 -26.24 -15.05 9.21
N GLU A 720 -27.37 -14.33 9.15
CA GLU A 720 -28.62 -14.86 8.60
C GLU A 720 -28.50 -15.15 7.10
N TRP A 721 -27.87 -14.27 6.34
CA TRP A 721 -27.64 -14.47 4.92
C TRP A 721 -26.80 -15.72 4.68
N MET A 722 -25.66 -15.86 5.38
CA MET A 722 -24.78 -17.02 5.21
C MET A 722 -25.45 -18.32 5.64
N ARG A 723 -26.25 -18.30 6.72
CA ARG A 723 -27.01 -19.47 7.17
C ARG A 723 -27.95 -20.01 6.09
N VAL A 724 -28.64 -19.12 5.38
CA VAL A 724 -29.60 -19.49 4.33
C VAL A 724 -28.89 -20.03 3.09
N HIS A 725 -27.72 -19.46 2.74
CA HIS A 725 -27.03 -19.77 1.50
C HIS A 725 -25.89 -20.80 1.67
N PHE A 726 -25.56 -21.24 2.89
CA PHE A 726 -24.43 -22.14 3.14
C PHE A 726 -24.46 -23.45 2.34
N ASN A 727 -25.65 -24.00 2.13
CA ASN A 727 -25.84 -25.27 1.41
C ASN A 727 -25.85 -25.10 -0.12
N SER A 728 -25.98 -23.87 -0.64
CA SER A 728 -25.87 -23.60 -2.07
C SER A 728 -24.43 -23.44 -2.56
N PHE A 729 -23.45 -23.59 -1.67
CA PHE A 729 -22.01 -23.42 -1.95
C PHE A 729 -21.19 -24.67 -1.65
#